data_AF-A0A2S2P8A0-F1
#
_entry.id   AF-A0A2S2P8A0-F1
#
_cell.length_a   1.000
_cell.length_b   1.000
_cell.length_c   1.000
_cell.angle_alpha   90.00
_cell.angle_beta   90.00
_cell.angle_gamma   90.00
#
_symmetry.space_group_name_H-M   'P 1'
#
loop_
_entity.id
_entity.type
_entity.pdbx_description
1 polymer ?
#
loop_
_entity_poly.entity_id
_entity_poly.type
_entity_poly.pdbx_seq_one_letter_code
_entity_poly.pdbx_strand_id
1 'polypeptide(L)'
;MIFCGLILARYGVYWQRRYKEAKWLGDTGWESGCKKGVLVVAIQMLLLMLGAGACGLLVTNETMGSAVSSVGDLLEFGVGDLVDMFSITQKQIRTITVGSMDSTSDAIFSKLDDIAEQLGGPIENDIYGPTHRFGSRTNVSKVVQDFQKIFPKAKDVISQSELVREDIIRYNNKIIELNIELQMLHERCPLEVSAMCDMISGNKLQAENYTYLDDLINVVTSVLEVENDGLSSLPLTSAESANIPKAIYEQTEKERWRIKQALMDRRRQLEFSIYPYESHTRKLISKLMDIKELANNYLNHLKHIEMFRWSVSFGIAIAALLVWILLACSIVVNYCSYTTWAKCYFFGCVSAMRLTSLVLWTAALVGLILSSNGEVNICRPLYDEPMYETVSKIMDCPSITNERGFFSWFIFGNETSTAPFNEVIESCRENRTAHATFNLNKVFNVEASSDYIKWPGLMDALDSLKTKRVHVELDLNRPPSTTDALKPIAESTNLNFEKFRSLILQSSLAHGRVTLLRDQLRALSTQTATFSNIFKLTLKRVVTNITDLVENMLSPMSQKKNMLLYHLTLMEVEMQPLSESLNRTWANAYTRIENSDFDQILRKNMAQYTNNLKLLLDKYKIHVTEAVKTETASCRPVWNVYRIGRDLVCRQSLDALNGFWVICFFIAMSVTATIPVVKNLKIFHKSPLTSMSLYTIPPPPAMELMCTSS
;
A
#
# COMPACT_ATOMS: atom_id res chain seq x y z
N MET A 1 46.23 10.97 45.32
CA MET A 1 46.91 10.55 46.57
C MET A 1 48.31 10.01 46.36
N ILE A 2 48.53 8.90 45.62
CA ILE A 2 49.85 8.26 45.47
C ILE A 2 50.94 9.24 45.02
N PHE A 3 50.67 10.11 44.04
CA PHE A 3 51.61 11.14 43.58
C PHE A 3 52.00 12.14 44.69
N CYS A 4 51.04 12.60 45.49
CA CYS A 4 51.29 13.47 46.65
C CYS A 4 52.08 12.74 47.75
N GLY A 5 51.78 11.45 47.98
CA GLY A 5 52.54 10.59 48.90
C GLY A 5 54.00 10.42 48.45
N LEU A 6 54.24 10.21 47.16
CA LEU A 6 55.59 10.11 46.58
C LEU A 6 56.36 11.44 46.62
N ILE A 7 55.69 12.57 46.41
CA ILE A 7 56.29 13.90 46.57
C ILE A 7 56.63 14.15 48.05
N LEU A 8 55.71 13.88 48.98
CA LEU A 8 55.94 14.00 50.41
C LEU A 8 57.05 13.04 50.90
N ALA A 9 57.17 11.84 50.33
CA ALA A 9 58.25 10.90 50.63
C ALA A 9 59.61 11.37 50.08
N ARG A 10 59.68 11.83 48.82
CA ARG A 10 60.92 12.40 48.25
C ARG A 10 61.38 13.64 49.01
N TYR A 11 60.45 14.53 49.36
CA TYR A 11 60.75 15.66 50.24
C TYR A 11 61.21 15.14 51.62
N GLY A 12 60.48 14.22 52.25
CA GLY A 12 60.86 13.63 53.55
C GLY A 12 62.30 13.11 53.58
N VAL A 13 62.72 12.35 52.58
CA VAL A 13 64.09 11.82 52.47
C VAL A 13 65.13 12.94 52.29
N TYR A 14 64.85 13.93 51.44
CA TYR A 14 65.74 15.09 51.23
C TYR A 14 65.88 15.94 52.51
N TRP A 15 64.77 16.19 53.21
CA TRP A 15 64.74 16.95 54.46
C TRP A 15 65.36 16.19 55.63
N GLN A 16 65.23 14.85 55.69
CA GLN A 16 65.86 14.02 56.72
C GLN A 16 67.40 13.97 56.58
N ARG A 17 67.93 14.16 55.37
CA ARG A 17 69.39 14.32 55.13
C ARG A 17 69.89 15.64 55.71
N ARG A 18 69.26 16.77 55.33
CA ARG A 18 69.56 18.10 55.89
C ARG A 18 69.33 18.22 57.40
N TYR A 19 68.36 17.50 57.96
CA TYR A 19 68.14 17.44 59.41
C TYR A 19 69.34 16.84 60.16
N LYS A 20 69.96 15.77 59.62
CA LYS A 20 71.17 15.17 60.21
C LYS A 20 72.38 16.12 60.14
N GLU A 21 72.52 16.86 59.03
CA GLU A 21 73.60 17.82 58.82
C GLU A 21 73.47 19.02 59.78
N ALA A 22 72.28 19.60 59.93
CA ALA A 22 72.04 20.73 60.83
C ALA A 22 72.19 20.37 62.32
N LYS A 23 71.78 19.15 62.73
CA LYS A 23 71.92 18.68 64.11
C LYS A 23 73.38 18.51 64.55
N TRP A 24 74.29 18.25 63.61
CA TRP A 24 75.74 18.20 63.86
C TRP A 24 76.36 19.57 64.13
N LEU A 25 75.73 20.66 63.66
CA LEU A 25 76.23 22.04 63.79
C LEU A 25 75.68 22.77 65.04
N GLY A 26 74.89 22.11 65.88
CA GLY A 26 74.30 22.71 67.09
C GLY A 26 73.21 23.77 66.83
N ASP A 27 72.81 23.97 65.57
CA ASP A 27 71.92 25.07 65.19
C ASP A 27 70.43 24.70 65.39
N THR A 28 69.88 25.18 66.51
CA THR A 28 68.46 25.03 66.85
C THR A 28 67.51 25.78 65.90
N GLY A 29 68.01 26.73 65.09
CA GLY A 29 67.24 27.46 64.10
C GLY A 29 66.73 26.58 62.96
N TRP A 30 67.53 25.61 62.51
CA TRP A 30 67.20 24.70 61.40
C TRP A 30 65.98 23.81 61.68
N GLU A 31 65.83 23.31 62.92
CA GLU A 31 64.64 22.56 63.31
C GLU A 31 63.37 23.39 63.14
N SER A 32 63.44 24.69 63.44
CA SER A 32 62.30 25.61 63.31
C SER A 32 61.96 25.90 61.84
N GLY A 33 62.97 26.02 60.97
CA GLY A 33 62.79 26.25 59.54
C GLY A 33 62.16 25.05 58.82
N CYS A 34 62.65 23.84 59.10
CA CYS A 34 62.10 22.61 58.53
C CYS A 34 60.64 22.38 58.94
N LYS A 35 60.31 22.59 60.23
CA LYS A 35 58.94 22.46 60.76
C LYS A 35 57.98 23.48 60.12
N LYS A 36 58.44 24.71 59.84
CA LYS A 36 57.67 25.73 59.09
C LYS A 36 57.45 25.32 57.63
N GLY A 37 58.46 24.82 56.93
CA GLY A 37 58.37 24.43 55.51
C GLY A 37 57.34 23.32 55.24
N VAL A 38 57.40 22.24 56.02
CA VAL A 38 56.40 21.14 55.95
C VAL A 38 54.98 21.66 56.18
N LEU A 39 54.84 22.60 57.10
CA LEU A 39 53.56 23.16 57.50
C LEU A 39 52.94 24.07 56.41
N VAL A 40 53.75 24.87 55.72
CA VAL A 40 53.30 25.66 54.56
C VAL A 40 52.84 24.75 53.41
N VAL A 41 53.56 23.65 53.14
CA VAL A 41 53.15 22.65 52.13
C VAL A 41 51.82 22.00 52.51
N ALA A 42 51.59 21.69 53.80
CA ALA A 42 50.31 21.17 54.27
C ALA A 42 49.14 22.16 54.06
N ILE A 43 49.36 23.45 54.31
CA ILE A 43 48.36 24.50 54.03
C ILE A 43 48.08 24.62 52.53
N GLN A 44 49.12 24.58 51.67
CA GLN A 44 48.93 24.64 50.22
C GLN A 44 48.13 23.44 49.68
N MET A 45 48.41 22.24 50.17
CA MET A 45 47.63 21.04 49.86
C MET A 45 46.16 21.15 50.32
N LEU A 46 45.94 21.73 51.51
CA LEU A 46 44.58 22.01 52.00
C LEU A 46 43.86 23.04 51.12
N LEU A 47 44.52 24.12 50.70
CA LEU A 47 43.92 25.12 49.81
C LEU A 47 43.44 24.50 48.49
N LEU A 48 44.18 23.55 47.91
CA LEU A 48 43.74 22.82 46.72
C LEU A 48 42.49 21.96 47.01
N MET A 49 42.47 21.22 48.12
CA MET A 49 41.31 20.37 48.48
C MET A 49 40.06 21.20 48.83
N LEU A 50 40.23 22.31 49.56
CA LEU A 50 39.13 23.22 49.90
C LEU A 50 38.60 23.97 48.67
N GLY A 51 39.47 24.39 47.75
CA GLY A 51 39.06 25.04 46.50
C GLY A 51 38.27 24.09 45.60
N ALA A 52 38.81 22.90 45.34
CA ALA A 52 38.12 21.87 44.56
C ALA A 52 36.79 21.43 45.22
N GLY A 53 36.79 21.29 46.55
CA GLY A 53 35.58 21.00 47.32
C GLY A 53 34.52 22.10 47.21
N ALA A 54 34.89 23.37 47.35
CA ALA A 54 33.96 24.49 47.20
C ALA A 54 33.36 24.56 45.79
N CYS A 55 34.16 24.35 44.73
CA CYS A 55 33.64 24.21 43.37
C CYS A 55 32.67 23.03 43.25
N GLY A 56 32.99 21.88 43.84
CA GLY A 56 32.10 20.71 43.85
C GLY A 56 30.78 20.94 44.60
N LEU A 57 30.78 21.68 45.71
CA LEU A 57 29.55 22.10 46.41
C LEU A 57 28.66 22.99 45.52
N LEU A 58 29.26 23.92 44.76
CA LEU A 58 28.52 24.78 43.85
C LEU A 58 27.93 23.98 42.67
N VAL A 59 28.71 23.07 42.07
CA VAL A 59 28.21 22.20 40.98
C VAL A 59 27.08 21.30 41.46
N THR A 60 27.25 20.59 42.57
CA THR A 60 26.22 19.70 43.13
C THR A 60 24.95 20.46 43.55
N ASN A 61 25.09 21.67 44.05
CA ASN A 61 23.96 22.53 44.37
C ASN A 61 23.18 22.97 43.12
N GLU A 62 23.89 23.32 42.05
CA GLU A 62 23.28 23.78 40.79
C GLU A 62 22.63 22.63 40.01
N THR A 63 23.24 21.44 39.98
CA THR A 63 22.61 20.26 39.36
C THR A 63 21.29 19.91 40.05
N MET A 64 21.24 19.96 41.38
CA MET A 64 20.02 19.69 42.14
C MET A 64 18.95 20.78 41.93
N GLY A 65 19.35 22.06 41.83
CA GLY A 65 18.42 23.15 41.48
C GLY A 65 17.87 23.03 40.05
N SER A 66 18.71 22.66 39.09
CA SER A 66 18.28 22.43 37.71
C SER A 66 17.25 21.30 37.60
N ALA A 67 17.37 20.24 38.41
CA ALA A 67 16.40 19.13 38.45
C ALA A 67 14.98 19.63 38.75
N VAL A 68 14.82 20.55 39.72
CA VAL A 68 13.52 21.13 40.08
C VAL A 68 12.93 21.98 38.95
N SER A 69 13.77 22.67 38.16
CA SER A 69 13.29 23.37 36.96
C SER A 69 12.80 22.39 35.88
N SER A 70 13.55 21.30 35.63
CA SER A 70 13.19 20.28 34.63
C SER A 70 11.97 19.43 34.99
N VAL A 71 11.54 19.39 36.26
CA VAL A 71 10.20 18.85 36.62
C VAL A 71 9.10 19.68 35.98
N GLY A 72 9.28 21.00 35.83
CA GLY A 72 8.33 21.86 35.11
C GLY A 72 8.21 21.47 33.65
N ASP A 73 9.33 21.27 32.98
CA ASP A 73 9.37 20.80 31.58
C ASP A 73 8.73 19.41 31.43
N LEU A 74 8.98 18.49 32.36
CA LEU A 74 8.36 17.16 32.37
C LEU A 74 6.83 17.22 32.56
N LEU A 75 6.32 18.15 33.38
CA LEU A 75 4.87 18.35 33.53
C LEU A 75 4.26 19.03 32.31
N GLU A 76 4.97 19.97 31.68
CA GLU A 76 4.46 20.69 30.52
C GLU A 76 4.42 19.79 29.27
N PHE A 77 5.58 19.27 28.86
CA PHE A 77 5.75 18.46 27.67
C PHE A 77 5.35 17.00 27.91
N GLY A 78 5.73 16.39 29.04
CA GLY A 78 5.46 14.98 29.30
C GLY A 78 3.97 14.67 29.45
N VAL A 79 3.19 15.55 30.10
CA VAL A 79 1.72 15.39 30.11
C VAL A 79 1.11 15.77 28.76
N GLY A 80 1.68 16.74 28.04
CA GLY A 80 1.31 17.06 26.66
C GLY A 80 1.40 15.84 25.74
N ASP A 81 2.55 15.15 25.73
CA ASP A 81 2.80 13.93 24.96
C ASP A 81 1.80 12.82 25.30
N LEU A 82 1.38 12.69 26.57
CA LEU A 82 0.35 11.73 26.99
C LEU A 82 -1.04 12.10 26.47
N VAL A 83 -1.42 13.38 26.55
CA VAL A 83 -2.69 13.88 26.00
C VAL A 83 -2.75 13.69 24.48
N ASP A 84 -1.67 14.00 23.78
CA ASP A 84 -1.56 13.81 22.33
C ASP A 84 -1.57 12.32 21.95
N MET A 85 -0.87 11.45 22.69
CA MET A 85 -0.92 10.00 22.50
C MET A 85 -2.37 9.47 22.55
N PHE A 86 -3.14 9.83 23.57
CA PHE A 86 -4.53 9.40 23.71
C PHE A 86 -5.44 10.01 22.62
N SER A 87 -5.27 11.30 22.31
CA SER A 87 -5.98 12.04 21.26
C SER A 87 -5.76 11.45 19.86
N ILE A 88 -4.50 11.12 19.52
CA ILE A 88 -4.12 10.51 18.25
C ILE A 88 -4.65 9.07 18.18
N THR A 89 -4.52 8.28 19.24
CA THR A 89 -5.04 6.91 19.31
C THR A 89 -6.55 6.88 19.03
N GLN A 90 -7.32 7.80 19.63
CA GLN A 90 -8.76 7.94 19.36
C GLN A 90 -9.06 8.22 17.89
N LYS A 91 -8.37 9.22 17.31
CA LYS A 91 -8.57 9.60 15.89
C LYS A 91 -8.24 8.44 14.96
N GLN A 92 -7.13 7.73 15.20
CA GLN A 92 -6.74 6.57 14.40
C GLN A 92 -7.74 5.43 14.49
N ILE A 93 -8.20 5.05 15.69
CA ILE A 93 -9.23 3.98 15.85
C ILE A 93 -10.52 4.35 15.10
N ARG A 94 -10.96 5.61 15.21
CA ARG A 94 -12.12 6.12 14.48
C ARG A 94 -11.90 6.08 12.96
N THR A 95 -10.74 6.52 12.46
CA THR A 95 -10.40 6.51 11.03
C THR A 95 -10.30 5.08 10.48
N ILE A 96 -9.60 4.17 11.17
CA ILE A 96 -9.47 2.76 10.77
C ILE A 96 -10.86 2.10 10.77
N THR A 97 -11.69 2.36 11.78
CA THR A 97 -12.97 1.65 11.93
C THR A 97 -14.06 2.22 11.02
N VAL A 98 -14.34 3.53 11.10
CA VAL A 98 -15.40 4.19 10.30
C VAL A 98 -14.94 4.43 8.87
N GLY A 99 -13.70 4.90 8.66
CA GLY A 99 -13.19 5.17 7.31
C GLY A 99 -13.08 3.91 6.45
N SER A 100 -12.68 2.78 7.02
CA SER A 100 -12.69 1.50 6.29
C SER A 100 -14.11 0.96 6.06
N MET A 101 -15.05 1.25 6.97
CA MET A 101 -16.46 0.90 6.78
C MET A 101 -17.07 1.71 5.63
N ASP A 102 -16.74 3.00 5.54
CA ASP A 102 -17.16 3.90 4.46
C ASP A 102 -16.61 3.41 3.12
N SER A 103 -15.29 3.21 3.02
CA SER A 103 -14.63 2.71 1.80
C SER A 103 -15.16 1.34 1.35
N THR A 104 -15.42 0.43 2.30
CA THR A 104 -15.99 -0.89 2.00
C THR A 104 -17.45 -0.79 1.55
N SER A 105 -18.24 0.09 2.17
CA SER A 105 -19.63 0.34 1.78
C SER A 105 -19.69 0.92 0.38
N ASP A 106 -18.89 1.92 0.06
CA ASP A 106 -18.84 2.54 -1.28
C ASP A 106 -18.42 1.54 -2.37
N ALA A 107 -17.43 0.67 -2.08
CA ALA A 107 -17.02 -0.40 -2.99
C ALA A 107 -18.12 -1.46 -3.21
N ILE A 108 -18.92 -1.77 -2.19
CA ILE A 108 -20.11 -2.63 -2.32
C ILE A 108 -21.23 -1.89 -3.07
N PHE A 109 -21.41 -0.59 -2.84
CA PHE A 109 -22.46 0.21 -3.47
C PHE A 109 -22.24 0.32 -4.98
N SER A 110 -21.02 0.66 -5.44
CA SER A 110 -20.68 0.63 -6.87
C SER A 110 -20.96 -0.74 -7.48
N LYS A 111 -20.50 -1.85 -6.86
CA LYS A 111 -20.79 -3.19 -7.37
C LYS A 111 -22.29 -3.48 -7.50
N LEU A 112 -23.09 -3.04 -6.53
CA LEU A 112 -24.54 -3.18 -6.55
C LEU A 112 -25.21 -2.28 -7.60
N ASP A 113 -24.72 -1.07 -7.85
CA ASP A 113 -25.26 -0.22 -8.91
C ASP A 113 -24.91 -0.78 -10.29
N ASP A 114 -23.66 -1.24 -10.46
CA ASP A 114 -23.14 -1.87 -11.67
C ASP A 114 -23.53 -3.35 -11.82
N ILE A 115 -24.54 -3.85 -11.09
CA ILE A 115 -24.90 -5.28 -11.07
C ILE A 115 -25.28 -5.83 -12.46
N ALA A 116 -25.80 -4.97 -13.34
CA ALA A 116 -26.12 -5.33 -14.72
C ALA A 116 -24.87 -5.85 -15.45
N GLU A 117 -23.72 -5.20 -15.27
CA GLU A 117 -22.45 -5.61 -15.86
C GLU A 117 -21.73 -6.66 -14.99
N GLN A 118 -21.65 -6.44 -13.68
CA GLN A 118 -20.89 -7.28 -12.74
C GLN A 118 -21.47 -8.68 -12.51
N LEU A 119 -22.78 -8.87 -12.75
CA LEU A 119 -23.48 -10.15 -12.60
C LEU A 119 -24.22 -10.55 -13.89
N GLY A 120 -24.92 -9.61 -14.54
CA GLY A 120 -25.63 -9.89 -15.78
C GLY A 120 -24.70 -10.21 -16.95
N GLY A 121 -23.59 -9.49 -17.09
CA GLY A 121 -22.57 -9.76 -18.12
C GLY A 121 -21.98 -11.19 -18.02
N PRO A 122 -21.51 -11.66 -16.85
CA PRO A 122 -21.10 -13.06 -16.67
C PRO A 122 -22.18 -14.10 -17.02
N ILE A 123 -23.44 -13.87 -16.66
CA ILE A 123 -24.54 -14.79 -16.99
C ILE A 123 -24.81 -14.81 -18.49
N GLU A 124 -24.84 -13.64 -19.15
CA GLU A 124 -24.95 -13.51 -20.60
C GLU A 124 -23.80 -14.24 -21.33
N ASN A 125 -22.56 -14.11 -20.82
CA ASN A 125 -21.38 -14.78 -21.38
C ASN A 125 -21.39 -16.31 -21.16
N ASP A 126 -21.86 -16.81 -20.00
CA ASP A 126 -21.99 -18.26 -19.73
C ASP A 126 -23.01 -18.89 -20.71
N ILE A 127 -24.13 -18.20 -20.98
CA ILE A 127 -25.22 -18.68 -21.84
C ILE A 127 -24.86 -18.57 -23.34
N TYR A 128 -24.52 -17.38 -23.84
CA TYR A 128 -24.34 -17.13 -25.28
C TYR A 128 -22.88 -17.21 -25.76
N GLY A 129 -21.92 -17.18 -24.83
CA GLY A 129 -20.48 -17.21 -25.14
C GLY A 129 -19.90 -15.83 -25.48
N PRO A 130 -18.57 -15.66 -25.32
CA PRO A 130 -17.90 -14.34 -25.39
C PRO A 130 -17.95 -13.69 -26.79
N THR A 131 -18.15 -14.46 -27.85
CA THR A 131 -18.25 -13.98 -29.25
C THR A 131 -19.66 -13.62 -29.69
N HIS A 132 -20.70 -14.01 -28.94
CA HIS A 132 -22.10 -13.85 -29.36
C HIS A 132 -22.94 -13.20 -28.25
N ARG A 133 -22.56 -12.00 -27.81
CA ARG A 133 -23.43 -11.15 -26.97
C ARG A 133 -24.76 -10.89 -27.70
N PHE A 134 -25.81 -11.60 -27.28
CA PHE A 134 -27.16 -11.51 -27.82
C PHE A 134 -27.86 -10.25 -27.26
N GLY A 135 -27.28 -9.09 -27.59
CA GLY A 135 -27.70 -7.79 -27.08
C GLY A 135 -27.25 -6.59 -27.91
N SER A 136 -26.31 -6.76 -28.86
CA SER A 136 -25.91 -5.67 -29.76
C SER A 136 -26.64 -5.71 -31.09
N ARG A 137 -27.41 -4.65 -31.36
CA ARG A 137 -28.00 -4.27 -32.66
C ARG A 137 -27.00 -4.40 -33.84
N THR A 138 -25.71 -4.27 -33.57
CA THR A 138 -24.63 -4.42 -34.56
C THR A 138 -24.54 -5.81 -35.18
N ASN A 139 -24.80 -6.90 -34.44
CA ASN A 139 -24.55 -8.25 -34.96
C ASN A 139 -25.62 -8.66 -35.98
N VAL A 140 -26.90 -8.46 -35.65
CA VAL A 140 -28.00 -8.68 -36.60
C VAL A 140 -27.92 -7.70 -37.77
N SER A 141 -27.63 -6.41 -37.50
CA SER A 141 -27.44 -5.42 -38.57
C SER A 141 -26.28 -5.78 -39.50
N LYS A 142 -25.22 -6.42 -39.00
CA LYS A 142 -24.08 -6.86 -39.82
C LYS A 142 -24.46 -8.05 -40.71
N VAL A 143 -25.15 -9.06 -40.17
CA VAL A 143 -25.68 -10.20 -40.96
C VAL A 143 -26.60 -9.70 -42.08
N VAL A 144 -27.48 -8.73 -41.78
CA VAL A 144 -28.37 -8.10 -42.77
C VAL A 144 -27.57 -7.30 -43.82
N GLN A 145 -26.58 -6.49 -43.41
CA GLN A 145 -25.71 -5.74 -44.33
C GLN A 145 -24.83 -6.64 -45.21
N ASP A 146 -24.35 -7.77 -44.68
CA ASP A 146 -23.55 -8.73 -45.43
C ASP A 146 -24.44 -9.49 -46.43
N PHE A 147 -25.68 -9.82 -46.09
CA PHE A 147 -26.66 -10.38 -47.04
C PHE A 147 -27.08 -9.37 -48.12
N GLN A 148 -27.26 -8.09 -47.79
CA GLN A 148 -27.57 -7.03 -48.77
C GLN A 148 -26.53 -6.92 -49.90
N LYS A 149 -25.27 -7.30 -49.64
CA LYS A 149 -24.21 -7.33 -50.67
C LYS A 149 -24.44 -8.41 -51.73
N ILE A 150 -25.32 -9.39 -51.50
CA ILE A 150 -25.58 -10.51 -52.41
C ILE A 150 -26.58 -10.12 -53.51
N PHE A 151 -27.59 -9.30 -53.19
CA PHE A 151 -28.63 -8.87 -54.15
C PHE A 151 -28.12 -8.33 -55.50
N PRO A 152 -27.12 -7.43 -55.58
CA PRO A 152 -26.60 -7.00 -56.88
C PRO A 152 -25.96 -8.14 -57.68
N LYS A 153 -25.26 -9.09 -57.03
CA LYS A 153 -24.68 -10.26 -57.73
C LYS A 153 -25.76 -11.23 -58.20
N ALA A 154 -26.83 -11.42 -57.42
CA ALA A 154 -27.99 -12.21 -57.84
C ALA A 154 -28.67 -11.61 -59.09
N LYS A 155 -28.81 -10.27 -59.13
CA LYS A 155 -29.31 -9.55 -60.32
C LYS A 155 -28.39 -9.73 -61.54
N ASP A 156 -27.07 -9.68 -61.36
CA ASP A 156 -26.11 -9.97 -62.44
C ASP A 156 -26.23 -11.42 -62.96
N VAL A 157 -26.34 -12.41 -62.05
CA VAL A 157 -26.47 -13.83 -62.42
C VAL A 157 -27.74 -14.09 -63.21
N ILE A 158 -28.88 -13.50 -62.84
CA ILE A 158 -30.12 -13.59 -63.61
C ILE A 158 -29.93 -12.96 -64.99
N SER A 159 -29.42 -11.72 -65.06
CA SER A 159 -29.23 -11.01 -66.33
C SER A 159 -28.30 -11.75 -67.30
N GLN A 160 -27.18 -12.30 -66.81
CA GLN A 160 -26.30 -13.12 -67.65
C GLN A 160 -26.96 -14.45 -68.06
N SER A 161 -27.79 -15.05 -67.20
CA SER A 161 -28.53 -16.27 -67.53
C SER A 161 -29.55 -16.04 -68.64
N GLU A 162 -30.30 -14.94 -68.59
CA GLU A 162 -31.25 -14.54 -69.65
C GLU A 162 -30.55 -14.32 -71.00
N LEU A 163 -29.43 -13.59 -71.00
CA LEU A 163 -28.64 -13.33 -72.23
C LEU A 163 -28.05 -14.61 -72.85
N VAL A 164 -27.71 -15.63 -72.05
CA VAL A 164 -27.28 -16.94 -72.54
C VAL A 164 -28.48 -17.77 -73.02
N ARG A 165 -29.63 -17.69 -72.33
CA ARG A 165 -30.87 -18.38 -72.72
C ARG A 165 -31.36 -17.94 -74.09
N GLU A 166 -31.38 -16.63 -74.36
CA GLU A 166 -31.73 -16.06 -75.66
C GLU A 166 -30.79 -16.52 -76.78
N ASP A 167 -29.48 -16.57 -76.51
CA ASP A 167 -28.48 -17.06 -77.47
C ASP A 167 -28.68 -18.56 -77.75
N ILE A 168 -28.99 -19.38 -76.73
CA ILE A 168 -29.29 -20.81 -76.92
C ILE A 168 -30.56 -21.00 -77.75
N ILE A 169 -31.62 -20.22 -77.52
CA ILE A 169 -32.85 -20.28 -78.33
C ILE A 169 -32.55 -19.93 -79.80
N ARG A 170 -31.77 -18.89 -80.04
CA ARG A 170 -31.32 -18.47 -81.39
C ARG A 170 -30.46 -19.55 -82.05
N TYR A 171 -29.52 -20.12 -81.32
CA TYR A 171 -28.65 -21.22 -81.74
C TYR A 171 -29.46 -22.47 -82.12
N ASN A 172 -30.44 -22.85 -81.30
CA ASN A 172 -31.31 -24.00 -81.55
C ASN A 172 -32.14 -23.82 -82.83
N ASN A 173 -32.73 -22.64 -83.04
CA ASN A 173 -33.43 -22.33 -84.29
C ASN A 173 -32.49 -22.42 -85.49
N LYS A 174 -31.26 -21.90 -85.38
CA LYS A 174 -30.28 -21.94 -86.48
C LYS A 174 -29.73 -23.34 -86.75
N ILE A 175 -29.61 -24.21 -85.74
CA ILE A 175 -29.29 -25.63 -85.91
C ILE A 175 -30.38 -26.35 -86.70
N ILE A 176 -31.67 -26.06 -86.45
CA ILE A 176 -32.76 -26.73 -87.16
C ILE A 176 -32.64 -26.46 -88.66
N GLU A 177 -32.39 -25.21 -89.06
CA GLU A 177 -32.10 -24.84 -90.45
C GLU A 177 -30.84 -25.56 -90.99
N LEU A 178 -29.72 -25.49 -90.26
CA LEU A 178 -28.43 -26.07 -90.68
C LEU A 178 -28.46 -27.59 -90.80
N ASN A 179 -29.20 -28.31 -89.95
CA ASN A 179 -29.38 -29.75 -90.05
C ASN A 179 -30.13 -30.14 -91.33
N ILE A 180 -31.12 -29.34 -91.76
CA ILE A 180 -31.85 -29.55 -93.02
C ILE A 180 -30.90 -29.28 -94.20
N GLU A 181 -30.06 -28.24 -94.14
CA GLU A 181 -29.04 -27.98 -95.18
C GLU A 181 -27.96 -29.07 -95.24
N LEU A 182 -27.53 -29.61 -94.09
CA LEU A 182 -26.57 -30.73 -94.00
C LEU A 182 -27.16 -32.03 -94.60
N GLN A 183 -28.43 -32.31 -94.34
CA GLN A 183 -29.13 -33.45 -94.95
C GLN A 183 -29.24 -33.27 -96.48
N MET A 184 -29.62 -32.09 -96.96
CA MET A 184 -29.63 -31.77 -98.40
C MET A 184 -28.23 -31.86 -99.05
N LEU A 185 -27.15 -31.69 -98.28
CA LEU A 185 -25.78 -31.83 -98.74
C LEU A 185 -25.38 -33.30 -98.92
N HIS A 186 -25.79 -34.17 -97.99
CA HIS A 186 -25.63 -35.63 -98.10
C HIS A 186 -26.38 -36.21 -99.31
N GLU A 187 -27.66 -35.86 -99.48
CA GLU A 187 -28.50 -36.31 -100.61
C GLU A 187 -27.95 -35.93 -102.01
N ARG A 188 -27.00 -35.00 -102.09
CA ARG A 188 -26.41 -34.49 -103.34
C ARG A 188 -24.90 -34.74 -103.46
N CYS A 189 -24.35 -35.61 -102.62
CA CYS A 189 -22.90 -35.85 -102.58
C CYS A 189 -22.39 -36.62 -103.83
N PRO A 190 -21.26 -36.22 -104.44
CA PRO A 190 -20.60 -36.99 -105.49
C PRO A 190 -20.04 -38.33 -104.99
N LEU A 191 -20.04 -39.35 -105.86
CA LEU A 191 -19.55 -40.70 -105.56
C LEU A 191 -18.08 -40.71 -105.10
N GLU A 192 -17.23 -39.79 -105.59
CA GLU A 192 -15.82 -39.73 -105.18
C GLU A 192 -15.63 -39.36 -103.69
N VAL A 193 -16.65 -38.79 -103.04
CA VAL A 193 -16.55 -38.24 -101.67
C VAL A 193 -17.62 -38.77 -100.72
N SER A 194 -18.39 -39.79 -101.13
CA SER A 194 -19.49 -40.39 -100.35
C SER A 194 -19.05 -40.66 -98.90
N ALA A 195 -17.96 -41.41 -98.68
CA ALA A 195 -17.52 -41.79 -97.34
C ALA A 195 -17.22 -40.58 -96.41
N MET A 196 -16.82 -39.43 -96.95
CA MET A 196 -16.61 -38.21 -96.15
C MET A 196 -17.93 -37.45 -95.92
N CYS A 197 -18.81 -37.41 -96.93
CA CYS A 197 -20.18 -36.90 -96.77
C CYS A 197 -21.00 -37.72 -95.76
N ASP A 198 -20.81 -39.04 -95.73
CA ASP A 198 -21.50 -39.96 -94.81
C ASP A 198 -21.04 -39.71 -93.37
N MET A 199 -19.74 -39.51 -93.15
CA MET A 199 -19.17 -39.11 -91.86
C MET A 199 -19.66 -37.74 -91.39
N ILE A 200 -19.79 -36.78 -92.32
CA ILE A 200 -20.32 -35.43 -92.03
C ILE A 200 -21.83 -35.48 -91.74
N SER A 201 -22.60 -36.27 -92.48
CA SER A 201 -24.05 -36.43 -92.29
C SER A 201 -24.39 -37.19 -91.00
N GLY A 202 -23.49 -38.06 -90.52
CA GLY A 202 -23.61 -38.72 -89.22
C GLY A 202 -23.53 -37.73 -88.04
N ASN A 203 -22.89 -36.57 -88.22
CA ASN A 203 -22.74 -35.54 -87.19
C ASN A 203 -23.93 -34.57 -87.16
N LYS A 204 -25.14 -35.09 -86.91
CA LYS A 204 -26.33 -34.25 -86.68
C LYS A 204 -26.09 -33.31 -85.49
N LEU A 205 -26.20 -32.01 -85.73
CA LEU A 205 -26.06 -30.99 -84.68
C LEU A 205 -27.22 -31.13 -83.68
N GLN A 206 -26.89 -31.25 -82.40
CA GLN A 206 -27.88 -31.36 -81.32
C GLN A 206 -28.24 -29.98 -80.79
N ALA A 207 -29.54 -29.76 -80.56
CA ALA A 207 -30.02 -28.60 -79.84
C ALA A 207 -29.48 -28.61 -78.40
N GLU A 208 -29.10 -27.44 -77.88
CA GLU A 208 -28.68 -27.30 -76.49
C GLU A 208 -29.91 -27.11 -75.59
N ASN A 209 -29.95 -27.84 -74.48
CA ASN A 209 -30.99 -27.69 -73.47
C ASN A 209 -30.72 -26.44 -72.62
N TYR A 210 -31.70 -25.53 -72.50
CA TYR A 210 -31.59 -24.33 -71.65
C TYR A 210 -32.29 -24.46 -70.28
N THR A 211 -32.96 -25.58 -69.95
CA THR A 211 -33.74 -25.68 -68.69
C THR A 211 -32.90 -25.48 -67.42
N TYR A 212 -31.58 -25.73 -67.47
CA TYR A 212 -30.70 -25.46 -66.33
C TYR A 212 -30.55 -23.97 -66.02
N LEU A 213 -30.76 -23.08 -67.00
CA LEU A 213 -30.81 -21.63 -66.81
C LEU A 213 -32.14 -21.22 -66.21
N ASP A 214 -33.24 -21.84 -66.60
CA ASP A 214 -34.55 -21.59 -66.01
C ASP A 214 -34.56 -22.03 -64.53
N ASP A 215 -34.00 -23.19 -64.21
CA ASP A 215 -33.76 -23.65 -62.83
C ASP A 215 -32.88 -22.65 -62.05
N LEU A 216 -31.79 -22.15 -62.65
CA LEU A 216 -30.88 -21.19 -62.01
C LEU A 216 -31.57 -19.84 -61.75
N ILE A 217 -32.30 -19.31 -62.73
CA ILE A 217 -33.05 -18.05 -62.61
C ILE A 217 -34.10 -18.17 -61.51
N ASN A 218 -34.89 -19.25 -61.49
CA ASN A 218 -35.91 -19.47 -60.44
C ASN A 218 -35.26 -19.53 -59.04
N VAL A 219 -34.17 -20.27 -58.89
CA VAL A 219 -33.48 -20.45 -57.60
C VAL A 219 -32.74 -19.17 -57.15
N VAL A 220 -32.21 -18.36 -58.05
CA VAL A 220 -31.59 -17.07 -57.71
C VAL A 220 -32.64 -15.98 -57.47
N THR A 221 -33.81 -16.08 -58.10
CA THR A 221 -34.95 -15.16 -57.86
C THR A 221 -35.45 -15.27 -56.43
N SER A 222 -35.48 -16.45 -55.81
CA SER A 222 -35.87 -16.58 -54.40
C SER A 222 -34.92 -15.87 -53.43
N VAL A 223 -33.66 -15.60 -53.81
CA VAL A 223 -32.75 -14.73 -53.03
C VAL A 223 -33.19 -13.26 -53.11
N LEU A 224 -33.75 -12.82 -54.24
CA LEU A 224 -34.27 -11.47 -54.44
C LEU A 224 -35.67 -11.27 -53.85
N GLU A 225 -36.47 -12.34 -53.72
CA GLU A 225 -37.75 -12.29 -53.00
C GLU A 225 -37.53 -11.83 -51.54
N VAL A 226 -36.43 -12.25 -50.89
CA VAL A 226 -36.05 -11.80 -49.53
C VAL A 226 -35.70 -10.29 -49.47
N GLU A 227 -35.27 -9.67 -50.58
CA GLU A 227 -35.10 -8.20 -50.66
C GLU A 227 -36.45 -7.47 -50.61
N ASN A 228 -37.44 -8.00 -51.33
CA ASN A 228 -38.78 -7.41 -51.48
C ASN A 228 -39.70 -7.68 -50.27
N ASP A 229 -39.68 -8.90 -49.73
CA ASP A 229 -40.69 -9.35 -48.75
C ASP A 229 -40.44 -8.90 -47.31
N GLY A 230 -39.24 -8.39 -46.97
CA GLY A 230 -39.07 -7.88 -45.61
C GLY A 230 -37.76 -7.27 -45.14
N LEU A 231 -36.67 -7.26 -45.92
CA LEU A 231 -35.43 -6.65 -45.41
C LEU A 231 -35.55 -5.14 -45.11
N SER A 232 -36.50 -4.46 -45.78
CA SER A 232 -36.82 -3.05 -45.60
C SER A 232 -37.89 -2.78 -44.52
N SER A 233 -38.71 -3.78 -44.18
CA SER A 233 -39.76 -3.68 -43.15
C SER A 233 -39.32 -4.25 -41.80
N LEU A 234 -38.20 -4.97 -41.78
CA LEU A 234 -37.50 -5.50 -40.60
C LEU A 234 -37.37 -4.41 -39.51
N PRO A 235 -38.14 -4.49 -38.42
CA PRO A 235 -38.08 -3.48 -37.38
C PRO A 235 -36.77 -3.68 -36.60
N LEU A 236 -35.75 -2.90 -36.96
CA LEU A 236 -34.53 -2.67 -36.16
C LEU A 236 -34.84 -2.04 -34.77
N THR A 237 -36.12 -1.91 -34.43
CA THR A 237 -36.73 -1.33 -33.24
C THR A 237 -37.71 -2.32 -32.58
N SER A 238 -37.22 -3.48 -32.12
CA SER A 238 -37.86 -4.22 -31.02
C SER A 238 -36.79 -4.87 -30.14
N ALA A 239 -36.23 -4.08 -29.22
CA ALA A 239 -35.16 -4.49 -28.30
C ALA A 239 -35.71 -5.28 -27.09
N GLU A 240 -36.49 -6.34 -27.36
CA GLU A 240 -37.15 -7.18 -26.35
C GLU A 240 -36.71 -8.65 -26.42
N SER A 241 -35.57 -8.94 -27.06
CA SER A 241 -34.87 -10.21 -26.89
C SER A 241 -34.11 -10.23 -25.54
N ALA A 242 -34.74 -10.78 -24.50
CA ALA A 242 -34.11 -11.28 -23.27
C ALA A 242 -32.88 -10.50 -22.75
N ASN A 243 -33.04 -9.22 -22.39
CA ASN A 243 -31.96 -8.41 -21.80
C ASN A 243 -31.70 -8.84 -20.35
N ILE A 244 -30.90 -9.90 -20.18
CA ILE A 244 -30.53 -10.49 -18.88
C ILE A 244 -29.93 -9.45 -17.92
N PRO A 245 -28.96 -8.59 -18.34
CA PRO A 245 -28.47 -7.49 -17.51
C PRO A 245 -29.57 -6.57 -16.97
N LYS A 246 -30.52 -6.14 -17.81
CA LYS A 246 -31.64 -5.29 -17.41
C LYS A 246 -32.61 -6.01 -16.46
N ALA A 247 -32.98 -7.25 -16.77
CA ALA A 247 -33.87 -8.04 -15.94
C ALA A 247 -33.29 -8.28 -14.53
N ILE A 248 -31.98 -8.52 -14.43
CA ILE A 248 -31.26 -8.60 -13.15
C ILE A 248 -31.26 -7.24 -12.44
N TYR A 249 -30.97 -6.15 -13.15
CA TYR A 249 -30.97 -4.80 -12.57
C TYR A 249 -32.34 -4.40 -12.01
N GLU A 250 -33.44 -4.70 -12.70
CA GLU A 250 -34.79 -4.36 -12.24
C GLU A 250 -35.25 -5.31 -11.12
N GLN A 251 -35.17 -6.64 -11.32
CA GLN A 251 -35.74 -7.59 -10.38
C GLN A 251 -34.95 -7.72 -9.06
N THR A 252 -33.66 -7.35 -9.03
CA THR A 252 -32.85 -7.36 -7.78
C THR A 252 -32.90 -6.06 -6.99
N GLU A 253 -33.50 -4.98 -7.51
CA GLU A 253 -33.50 -3.63 -6.91
C GLU A 253 -33.78 -3.65 -5.40
N LYS A 254 -34.87 -4.31 -5.00
CA LYS A 254 -35.28 -4.46 -3.59
C LYS A 254 -34.18 -5.08 -2.71
N GLU A 255 -33.51 -6.12 -3.17
CA GLU A 255 -32.49 -6.81 -2.37
C GLU A 255 -31.19 -6.00 -2.33
N ARG A 256 -30.84 -5.30 -3.43
CA ARG A 256 -29.73 -4.34 -3.43
C ARG A 256 -29.97 -3.20 -2.43
N TRP A 257 -31.18 -2.64 -2.43
CA TRP A 257 -31.57 -1.59 -1.50
C TRP A 257 -31.51 -2.05 -0.05
N ARG A 258 -31.95 -3.28 0.27
CA ARG A 258 -31.82 -3.87 1.61
C ARG A 258 -30.36 -4.03 2.05
N ILE A 259 -29.46 -4.48 1.17
CA ILE A 259 -28.02 -4.55 1.48
C ILE A 259 -27.45 -3.15 1.74
N LYS A 260 -27.78 -2.17 0.88
CA LYS A 260 -27.34 -0.77 1.05
C LYS A 260 -27.84 -0.18 2.37
N GLN A 261 -29.12 -0.40 2.72
CA GLN A 261 -29.69 0.06 3.97
C GLN A 261 -29.00 -0.58 5.17
N ALA A 262 -28.80 -1.90 5.18
CA ALA A 262 -28.14 -2.60 6.29
C ALA A 262 -26.71 -2.08 6.54
N LEU A 263 -25.96 -1.77 5.48
CA LEU A 263 -24.63 -1.15 5.59
C LEU A 263 -24.70 0.30 6.12
N MET A 264 -25.64 1.12 5.64
CA MET A 264 -25.85 2.48 6.16
C MET A 264 -26.28 2.50 7.63
N ASP A 265 -27.20 1.63 8.03
CA ASP A 265 -27.65 1.51 9.42
C ASP A 265 -26.53 0.98 10.31
N ARG A 266 -25.69 0.06 9.81
CA ARG A 266 -24.50 -0.36 10.54
C ARG A 266 -23.47 0.76 10.68
N ARG A 267 -23.20 1.56 9.63
CA ARG A 267 -22.32 2.74 9.69
C ARG A 267 -22.77 3.70 10.79
N ARG A 268 -24.07 3.99 10.89
CA ARG A 268 -24.65 4.82 11.96
C ARG A 268 -24.46 4.17 13.34
N GLN A 269 -24.75 2.88 13.49
CA GLN A 269 -24.51 2.17 14.76
C GLN A 269 -23.04 2.16 15.17
N LEU A 270 -22.11 2.09 14.23
CA LEU A 270 -20.67 2.06 14.47
C LEU A 270 -20.17 3.39 15.01
N GLU A 271 -20.64 4.51 14.44
CA GLU A 271 -20.41 5.87 14.95
C GLU A 271 -20.87 6.00 16.41
N PHE A 272 -22.08 5.53 16.75
CA PHE A 272 -22.56 5.48 18.14
C PHE A 272 -21.77 4.51 19.03
N SER A 273 -21.25 3.41 18.48
CA SER A 273 -20.48 2.40 19.23
C SER A 273 -19.06 2.89 19.59
N ILE A 274 -18.53 3.88 18.86
CA ILE A 274 -17.25 4.52 19.14
C ILE A 274 -17.39 5.66 20.16
N TYR A 275 -18.58 6.26 20.31
CA TYR A 275 -18.82 7.34 21.28
C TYR A 275 -18.40 7.03 22.74
N PRO A 276 -18.61 5.81 23.30
CA PRO A 276 -18.07 5.44 24.60
C PRO A 276 -16.55 5.57 24.68
N TYR A 277 -15.82 5.17 23.64
CA TYR A 277 -14.37 5.33 23.54
C TYR A 277 -13.97 6.82 23.51
N GLU A 278 -14.67 7.66 22.74
CA GLU A 278 -14.43 9.10 22.72
C GLU A 278 -14.75 9.77 24.07
N SER A 279 -15.76 9.27 24.79
CA SER A 279 -16.10 9.75 26.14
C SER A 279 -15.04 9.34 27.16
N HIS A 280 -14.60 8.08 27.12
CA HIS A 280 -13.56 7.53 27.99
C HIS A 280 -12.23 8.28 27.79
N THR A 281 -11.82 8.47 26.53
CA THR A 281 -10.60 9.21 26.17
C THR A 281 -10.66 10.67 26.65
N ARG A 282 -11.78 11.38 26.45
CA ARG A 282 -11.95 12.75 26.96
C ARG A 282 -11.88 12.85 28.48
N LYS A 283 -12.45 11.88 29.22
CA LYS A 283 -12.33 11.81 30.69
C LYS A 283 -10.91 11.52 31.15
N LEU A 284 -10.15 10.72 30.41
CA LEU A 284 -8.75 10.43 30.72
C LEU A 284 -7.85 11.65 30.45
N ILE A 285 -8.10 12.36 29.34
CA ILE A 285 -7.44 13.64 29.03
C ILE A 285 -7.76 14.71 30.09
N SER A 286 -9.02 14.83 30.56
CA SER A 286 -9.34 15.77 31.63
C SER A 286 -8.60 15.42 32.93
N LYS A 287 -8.63 14.14 33.35
CA LYS A 287 -7.84 13.67 34.52
C LYS A 287 -6.34 13.97 34.41
N LEU A 288 -5.75 13.84 33.21
CA LEU A 288 -4.34 14.20 32.98
C LEU A 288 -4.10 15.70 33.18
N MET A 289 -5.00 16.55 32.67
CA MET A 289 -4.93 18.00 32.85
C MET A 289 -5.15 18.42 34.31
N ASP A 290 -6.10 17.79 35.02
CA ASP A 290 -6.34 18.01 36.45
C ASP A 290 -5.08 17.67 37.28
N ILE A 291 -4.40 16.55 36.96
CA ILE A 291 -3.11 16.18 37.56
C ILE A 291 -2.01 17.18 37.21
N LYS A 292 -1.95 17.67 35.96
CA LYS A 292 -0.97 18.69 35.54
C LYS A 292 -1.15 19.97 36.33
N GLU A 293 -2.38 20.45 36.51
CA GLU A 293 -2.68 21.65 37.30
C GLU A 293 -2.31 21.45 38.78
N LEU A 294 -2.73 20.33 39.38
CA LEU A 294 -2.38 19.97 40.75
C LEU A 294 -0.85 19.92 40.95
N ALA A 295 -0.15 19.23 40.05
CA ALA A 295 1.30 19.09 40.11
C ALA A 295 2.03 20.43 39.91
N ASN A 296 1.53 21.31 39.04
CA ASN A 296 2.07 22.65 38.85
C ASN A 296 1.88 23.54 40.09
N ASN A 297 0.76 23.40 40.79
CA ASN A 297 0.54 24.07 42.09
C ASN A 297 1.54 23.58 43.15
N TYR A 298 1.78 22.27 43.24
CA TYR A 298 2.84 21.73 44.11
C TYR A 298 4.27 22.13 43.67
N LEU A 299 4.53 22.24 42.36
CA LEU A 299 5.81 22.70 41.82
C LEU A 299 6.16 24.13 42.26
N ASN A 300 5.17 25.01 42.40
CA ASN A 300 5.39 26.35 42.96
C ASN A 300 5.84 26.31 44.43
N HIS A 301 5.28 25.41 45.24
CA HIS A 301 5.75 25.17 46.60
C HIS A 301 7.15 24.54 46.65
N LEU A 302 7.43 23.58 45.76
CA LEU A 302 8.76 22.96 45.64
C LEU A 302 9.82 24.00 45.24
N LYS A 303 9.54 24.91 44.30
CA LYS A 303 10.44 26.02 43.93
C LYS A 303 10.77 26.91 45.12
N HIS A 304 9.82 27.18 46.02
CA HIS A 304 10.08 27.97 47.23
C HIS A 304 10.97 27.22 48.25
N ILE A 305 10.73 25.92 48.46
CA ILE A 305 11.59 25.07 49.32
C ILE A 305 12.99 24.97 48.73
N GLU A 306 13.09 24.81 47.41
CA GLU A 306 14.33 24.72 46.66
C GLU A 306 15.14 26.02 46.76
N MET A 307 14.51 27.19 46.64
CA MET A 307 15.19 28.47 46.83
C MET A 307 15.85 28.58 48.22
N PHE A 308 15.19 28.07 49.27
CA PHE A 308 15.77 28.01 50.61
C PHE A 308 16.94 27.00 50.68
N ARG A 309 16.76 25.78 50.15
CA ARG A 309 17.79 24.72 50.10
C ARG A 309 19.05 25.22 49.38
N TRP A 310 18.88 25.78 48.17
CA TRP A 310 19.95 26.34 47.35
C TRP A 310 20.70 27.45 48.10
N SER A 311 19.98 28.35 48.78
CA SER A 311 20.57 29.45 49.57
C SER A 311 21.41 28.94 50.74
N VAL A 312 20.94 27.91 51.46
CA VAL A 312 21.69 27.28 52.56
C VAL A 312 22.97 26.61 52.02
N SER A 313 22.87 25.84 50.93
CA SER A 313 24.03 25.20 50.28
C SER A 313 25.06 26.21 49.77
N PHE A 314 24.60 27.32 49.18
CA PHE A 314 25.45 28.43 48.75
C PHE A 314 26.15 29.13 49.93
N GLY A 315 25.45 29.33 51.05
CA GLY A 315 26.03 29.84 52.29
C GLY A 315 27.13 28.94 52.87
N ILE A 316 26.95 27.61 52.79
CA ILE A 316 27.97 26.63 53.20
C ILE A 316 29.21 26.74 52.29
N ALA A 317 29.03 26.88 50.97
CA ALA A 317 30.13 27.08 50.04
C ALA A 317 30.90 28.39 50.31
N ILE A 318 30.19 29.50 50.61
CA ILE A 318 30.82 30.77 51.05
C ILE A 318 31.60 30.58 52.35
N ALA A 319 31.06 29.87 53.34
CA ALA A 319 31.76 29.62 54.60
C ALA A 319 33.05 28.80 54.42
N ALA A 320 33.06 27.85 53.47
CA ALA A 320 34.26 27.11 53.07
C ALA A 320 35.27 27.99 52.32
N LEU A 321 34.82 28.84 51.39
CA LEU A 321 35.66 29.81 50.69
C LEU A 321 36.24 30.89 51.62
N LEU A 322 35.51 31.33 52.64
CA LEU A 322 36.03 32.24 53.66
C LEU A 322 37.16 31.59 54.46
N VAL A 323 37.03 30.32 54.84
CA VAL A 323 38.13 29.54 55.45
C VAL A 323 39.31 29.40 54.48
N TRP A 324 39.06 29.18 53.19
CA TRP A 324 40.11 29.15 52.15
C TRP A 324 40.87 30.49 52.07
N ILE A 325 40.17 31.63 52.04
CA ILE A 325 40.78 32.97 52.02
C ILE A 325 41.61 33.21 53.29
N LEU A 326 41.09 32.84 54.47
CA LEU A 326 41.83 32.96 55.73
C LEU A 326 43.07 32.04 55.77
N LEU A 327 43.03 30.86 55.13
CA LEU A 327 44.21 30.01 55.04
C LEU A 327 45.24 30.56 54.03
N ALA A 328 44.80 31.11 52.90
CA ALA A 328 45.69 31.74 51.92
C ALA A 328 46.39 32.99 52.51
N CYS A 329 45.62 33.87 53.15
CA CYS A 329 46.16 35.04 53.83
C CYS A 329 47.07 34.66 55.04
N SER A 330 46.87 33.51 55.68
CA SER A 330 47.78 33.04 56.74
C SER A 330 49.21 32.77 56.25
N ILE A 331 49.38 32.39 54.97
CA ILE A 331 50.70 32.26 54.34
C ILE A 331 51.37 33.62 54.22
N VAL A 332 50.63 34.67 53.83
CA VAL A 332 51.14 36.05 53.70
C VAL A 332 51.48 36.66 55.06
N VAL A 333 50.61 36.51 56.07
CA VAL A 333 50.84 37.00 57.44
C VAL A 333 52.06 36.35 58.09
N ASN A 334 52.39 35.10 57.73
CA ASN A 334 53.62 34.43 58.19
C ASN A 334 54.92 35.08 57.66
N TYR A 335 54.87 35.87 56.58
CA TYR A 335 56.01 36.68 56.12
C TYR A 335 56.03 38.11 56.72
N CYS A 336 54.86 38.71 57.01
CA CYS A 336 54.75 40.07 57.56
C CYS A 336 54.66 40.09 59.10
N SER A 337 55.82 40.05 59.76
CA SER A 337 55.94 39.94 61.22
C SER A 337 55.56 41.21 62.00
N TYR A 338 54.28 41.37 62.38
CA TYR A 338 53.85 42.31 63.43
C TYR A 338 53.00 41.61 64.51
N THR A 339 53.48 41.59 65.75
CA THR A 339 53.18 40.53 66.73
C THR A 339 51.82 40.63 67.44
N THR A 340 51.13 41.76 67.37
CA THR A 340 49.82 41.98 68.01
C THR A 340 48.66 41.61 67.09
N TRP A 341 48.65 42.11 65.85
CA TRP A 341 47.56 41.89 64.89
C TRP A 341 47.47 40.42 64.44
N ALA A 342 48.61 39.74 64.28
CA ALA A 342 48.67 38.32 63.97
C ALA A 342 47.94 37.44 65.02
N LYS A 343 47.94 37.82 66.31
CA LYS A 343 47.28 37.04 67.37
C LYS A 343 45.75 37.07 67.23
N CYS A 344 45.18 38.23 66.94
CA CYS A 344 43.75 38.39 66.67
C CYS A 344 43.36 37.65 65.38
N TYR A 345 44.19 37.76 64.34
CA TYR A 345 44.00 37.06 63.08
C TYR A 345 43.96 35.53 63.22
N PHE A 346 44.97 34.92 63.86
CA PHE A 346 44.99 33.47 64.08
C PHE A 346 43.89 32.99 65.04
N PHE A 347 43.42 33.84 65.96
CA PHE A 347 42.24 33.52 66.77
C PHE A 347 40.96 33.50 65.92
N GLY A 348 40.73 34.53 65.11
CA GLY A 348 39.60 34.59 64.16
C GLY A 348 39.60 33.43 63.17
N CYS A 349 40.76 33.11 62.59
CA CYS A 349 40.93 31.98 61.67
C CYS A 349 40.56 30.64 62.32
N VAL A 350 41.09 30.33 63.51
CA VAL A 350 40.76 29.08 64.22
C VAL A 350 39.29 29.02 64.62
N SER A 351 38.69 30.14 65.05
CA SER A 351 37.27 30.21 65.38
C SER A 351 36.38 30.00 64.14
N ALA A 352 36.70 30.63 63.01
CA ALA A 352 36.00 30.42 61.74
C ALA A 352 36.12 28.96 61.27
N MET A 353 37.33 28.37 61.29
CA MET A 353 37.53 26.95 60.96
C MET A 353 36.70 26.02 61.85
N ARG A 354 36.57 26.30 63.16
CA ARG A 354 35.74 25.50 64.08
C ARG A 354 34.25 25.60 63.75
N LEU A 355 33.73 26.80 63.49
CA LEU A 355 32.33 27.03 63.16
C LEU A 355 31.97 26.41 61.79
N THR A 356 32.74 26.72 60.74
CA THR A 356 32.54 26.13 59.40
C THR A 356 32.66 24.61 59.45
N SER A 357 33.60 24.05 60.22
CA SER A 357 33.71 22.60 60.38
C SER A 357 32.48 21.98 61.04
N LEU A 358 31.91 22.61 62.06
CA LEU A 358 30.69 22.12 62.71
C LEU A 358 29.51 22.12 61.74
N VAL A 359 29.32 23.21 60.99
CA VAL A 359 28.28 23.31 59.95
C VAL A 359 28.45 22.26 58.85
N LEU A 360 29.68 22.02 58.39
CA LEU A 360 29.94 21.00 57.38
C LEU A 360 29.70 19.58 57.89
N TRP A 361 30.04 19.29 59.16
CA TRP A 361 29.73 18.00 59.78
C TRP A 361 28.23 17.76 59.93
N THR A 362 27.44 18.77 60.33
CA THR A 362 25.98 18.64 60.40
C THR A 362 25.36 18.50 59.02
N ALA A 363 25.82 19.27 58.02
CA ALA A 363 25.36 19.15 56.63
C ALA A 363 25.70 17.77 56.02
N ALA A 364 26.89 17.24 56.28
CA ALA A 364 27.30 15.91 55.84
C ALA A 364 26.45 14.80 56.47
N LEU A 365 26.15 14.88 57.78
CA LEU A 365 25.35 13.89 58.48
C LEU A 365 23.88 13.92 58.02
N VAL A 366 23.27 15.11 57.91
CA VAL A 366 21.90 15.26 57.40
C VAL A 366 21.80 14.79 55.95
N GLY A 367 22.77 15.19 55.11
CA GLY A 367 22.82 14.77 53.71
C GLY A 367 22.95 13.26 53.54
N LEU A 368 23.84 12.61 54.30
CA LEU A 368 24.00 11.15 54.30
C LEU A 368 22.72 10.42 54.72
N ILE A 369 22.03 10.89 55.76
CA ILE A 369 20.78 10.28 56.20
C ILE A 369 19.71 10.39 55.11
N LEU A 370 19.53 11.59 54.53
CA LEU A 370 18.52 11.82 53.49
C LEU A 370 18.83 11.03 52.22
N SER A 371 20.07 11.09 51.71
CA SER A 371 20.43 10.48 50.43
C SER A 371 20.53 8.96 50.50
N SER A 372 21.07 8.40 51.60
CA SER A 372 21.17 6.94 51.75
C SER A 372 19.78 6.29 51.91
N ASN A 373 18.82 6.98 52.54
CA ASN A 373 17.44 6.51 52.59
C ASN A 373 16.74 6.70 51.25
N GLY A 374 16.97 7.82 50.55
CA GLY A 374 16.44 8.05 49.20
C GLY A 374 16.92 7.00 48.19
N GLU A 375 18.20 6.66 48.19
CA GLU A 375 18.77 5.66 47.29
C GLU A 375 18.11 4.28 47.46
N VAL A 376 17.98 3.82 48.72
CA VAL A 376 17.42 2.49 49.02
C VAL A 376 15.89 2.45 48.87
N ASN A 377 15.18 3.48 49.33
CA ASN A 377 13.71 3.47 49.43
C ASN A 377 13.00 4.10 48.22
N ILE A 378 13.72 4.85 47.37
CA ILE A 378 13.16 5.49 46.17
C ILE A 378 13.86 4.95 44.92
N CYS A 379 15.18 5.12 44.80
CA CYS A 379 15.84 4.84 43.52
C CYS A 379 15.92 3.36 43.15
N ARG A 380 16.28 2.48 44.08
CA ARG A 380 16.27 1.03 43.81
C ARG A 380 14.90 0.52 43.34
N PRO A 381 13.77 0.83 44.02
CA PRO A 381 12.42 0.55 43.51
C PRO A 381 12.14 1.06 42.08
N LEU A 382 12.62 2.25 41.70
CA LEU A 382 12.38 2.81 40.37
C LEU A 382 13.27 2.20 39.27
N TYR A 383 14.37 1.54 39.61
CA TYR A 383 15.26 0.82 38.67
C TYR A 383 15.12 -0.72 38.76
N ASP A 384 14.09 -1.22 39.44
CA ASP A 384 13.78 -2.65 39.62
C ASP A 384 13.16 -3.28 38.35
N GLU A 385 13.89 -3.25 37.24
CA GLU A 385 13.41 -3.73 35.93
C GLU A 385 13.48 -5.28 35.86
N PRO A 386 12.46 -6.00 35.32
CA PRO A 386 11.24 -5.51 34.69
C PRO A 386 9.99 -5.55 35.59
N MET A 387 10.08 -6.03 36.83
CA MET A 387 8.89 -6.27 37.66
C MET A 387 8.39 -5.01 38.39
N TYR A 388 9.27 -4.04 38.61
CA TYR A 388 9.03 -2.79 39.34
C TYR A 388 8.29 -3.03 40.66
N GLU A 389 8.68 -4.07 41.41
CA GLU A 389 7.77 -4.78 42.33
C GLU A 389 7.21 -3.84 43.40
N THR A 390 8.07 -2.98 43.95
CA THR A 390 7.70 -2.02 45.00
C THR A 390 6.86 -0.85 44.44
N VAL A 391 7.16 -0.37 43.23
CA VAL A 391 6.40 0.74 42.61
C VAL A 391 5.02 0.24 42.18
N SER A 392 4.93 -0.92 41.55
CA SER A 392 3.67 -1.56 41.18
C SER A 392 2.81 -1.86 42.41
N LYS A 393 3.39 -2.35 43.51
CA LYS A 393 2.68 -2.54 44.79
C LYS A 393 2.05 -1.24 45.34
N ILE A 394 2.63 -0.07 45.07
CA ILE A 394 2.07 1.23 45.47
C ILE A 394 1.03 1.71 44.45
N MET A 395 1.37 1.69 43.16
CA MET A 395 0.52 2.18 42.07
C MET A 395 -0.76 1.36 41.88
N ASP A 396 -0.68 0.05 42.11
CA ASP A 396 -1.81 -0.88 42.06
C ASP A 396 -2.37 -1.22 43.46
N CYS A 397 -1.99 -0.46 44.51
CA CYS A 397 -2.42 -0.73 45.89
C CYS A 397 -3.93 -0.52 46.08
N PRO A 398 -4.72 -1.56 46.41
CA PRO A 398 -6.17 -1.45 46.52
C PRO A 398 -6.64 -0.62 47.71
N SER A 399 -5.77 -0.34 48.68
CA SER A 399 -6.11 0.41 49.90
C SER A 399 -6.09 1.94 49.73
N ILE A 400 -5.57 2.47 48.61
CA ILE A 400 -5.32 3.92 48.47
C ILE A 400 -6.49 4.66 47.80
N THR A 401 -7.12 4.09 46.77
CA THR A 401 -8.18 4.79 46.00
C THR A 401 -9.40 3.94 45.64
N ASN A 402 -9.24 2.64 45.41
CA ASN A 402 -10.33 1.68 45.12
C ASN A 402 -9.75 0.25 45.17
N GLU A 403 -10.59 -0.79 45.26
CA GLU A 403 -10.24 -2.23 45.33
C GLU A 403 -9.28 -2.75 44.23
N ARG A 404 -8.94 -1.93 43.23
CA ARG A 404 -8.16 -2.27 42.03
C ARG A 404 -6.89 -1.43 41.84
N GLY A 405 -6.58 -0.52 42.77
CA GLY A 405 -5.38 0.32 42.72
C GLY A 405 -5.54 1.68 42.02
N PHE A 406 -4.59 2.58 42.25
CA PHE A 406 -4.59 3.94 41.72
C PHE A 406 -4.43 3.97 40.20
N PHE A 407 -3.49 3.22 39.63
CA PHE A 407 -3.19 3.28 38.20
C PHE A 407 -4.33 2.73 37.33
N SER A 408 -4.89 1.57 37.71
CA SER A 408 -6.09 1.02 37.03
C SER A 408 -7.31 1.96 37.17
N TRP A 409 -7.52 2.57 38.34
CA TRP A 409 -8.57 3.60 38.53
C TRP A 409 -8.31 4.87 37.72
N PHE A 410 -7.04 5.26 37.55
CA PHE A 410 -6.68 6.43 36.76
C PHE A 410 -7.07 6.23 35.29
N ILE A 411 -6.69 5.09 34.70
CA ILE A 411 -7.05 4.74 33.32
C ILE A 411 -8.57 4.51 33.18
N PHE A 412 -9.13 3.53 33.89
CA PHE A 412 -10.50 3.05 33.63
C PHE A 412 -11.61 3.65 34.53
N GLY A 413 -11.26 4.42 35.56
CA GLY A 413 -12.23 4.91 36.55
C GLY A 413 -12.83 3.78 37.38
N ASN A 414 -14.16 3.63 37.33
CA ASN A 414 -14.88 2.63 38.12
C ASN A 414 -15.20 1.33 37.34
N GLU A 415 -14.82 1.25 36.05
CA GLU A 415 -15.03 0.06 35.22
C GLU A 415 -14.25 -1.15 35.75
N THR A 416 -14.72 -2.37 35.44
CA THR A 416 -14.13 -3.64 35.93
C THR A 416 -12.78 -4.01 35.29
N SER A 417 -12.30 -3.17 34.37
CA SER A 417 -11.01 -3.33 33.71
C SER A 417 -9.84 -3.00 34.64
N THR A 418 -8.81 -3.84 34.61
CA THR A 418 -7.51 -3.60 35.23
C THR A 418 -6.42 -3.53 34.16
N ALA A 419 -5.44 -2.68 34.38
CA ALA A 419 -4.18 -2.60 33.65
C ALA A 419 -3.08 -2.42 34.70
N PRO A 420 -2.32 -3.49 35.04
CA PRO A 420 -1.31 -3.42 36.08
C PRO A 420 -0.12 -2.57 35.62
N PHE A 421 0.47 -1.83 36.56
CA PHE A 421 1.48 -0.81 36.25
C PHE A 421 2.73 -1.40 35.57
N ASN A 422 3.22 -2.55 36.03
CA ASN A 422 4.39 -3.21 35.45
C ASN A 422 4.19 -3.62 33.97
N GLU A 423 3.06 -4.24 33.64
CA GLU A 423 2.75 -4.69 32.28
C GLU A 423 2.63 -3.51 31.30
N VAL A 424 2.05 -2.40 31.75
CA VAL A 424 1.95 -1.17 30.93
C VAL A 424 3.31 -0.51 30.73
N ILE A 425 4.09 -0.31 31.80
CA ILE A 425 5.44 0.27 31.70
C ILE A 425 6.34 -0.57 30.80
N GLU A 426 6.30 -1.91 30.94
CA GLU A 426 7.08 -2.83 30.12
C GLU A 426 6.63 -2.82 28.65
N SER A 427 5.33 -2.91 28.39
CA SER A 427 4.78 -2.85 27.02
C SER A 427 5.13 -1.54 26.31
N CYS A 428 5.14 -0.41 27.03
CA CYS A 428 5.53 0.89 26.47
C CYS A 428 7.06 1.03 26.31
N ARG A 429 7.86 0.35 27.14
CA ARG A 429 9.30 0.18 26.95
C ARG A 429 9.61 -0.64 25.69
N GLU A 430 8.82 -1.67 25.41
CA GLU A 430 8.83 -2.43 24.15
C GLU A 430 8.20 -1.68 22.95
N ASN A 431 7.72 -0.45 23.13
CA ASN A 431 7.13 0.39 22.08
C ASN A 431 5.80 -0.15 21.49
N ARG A 432 5.07 -1.00 22.22
CA ARG A 432 3.76 -1.53 21.81
C ARG A 432 2.71 -0.44 21.62
N THR A 433 1.63 -0.76 20.90
CA THR A 433 0.52 0.18 20.66
C THR A 433 -0.27 0.47 21.94
N ALA A 434 -0.80 1.70 22.05
CA ALA A 434 -1.63 2.11 23.18
C ALA A 434 -2.92 1.27 23.27
N HIS A 435 -3.53 0.92 22.13
CA HIS A 435 -4.72 0.07 22.10
C HIS A 435 -4.48 -1.31 22.72
N ALA A 436 -3.38 -1.98 22.36
CA ALA A 436 -3.03 -3.28 22.92
C ALA A 436 -2.64 -3.17 24.41
N THR A 437 -1.79 -2.20 24.75
CA THR A 437 -1.21 -2.06 26.10
C THR A 437 -2.26 -1.69 27.15
N PHE A 438 -3.17 -0.76 26.84
CA PHE A 438 -4.26 -0.41 27.74
C PHE A 438 -5.49 -1.32 27.56
N ASN A 439 -5.38 -2.43 26.81
CA ASN A 439 -6.44 -3.42 26.59
C ASN A 439 -7.80 -2.78 26.23
N LEU A 440 -7.78 -1.80 25.32
CA LEU A 440 -8.94 -0.95 25.03
C LEU A 440 -10.08 -1.67 24.30
N ASN A 441 -9.85 -2.93 23.90
CA ASN A 441 -10.89 -3.90 23.51
C ASN A 441 -12.05 -3.99 24.51
N LYS A 442 -11.80 -3.73 25.81
CA LYS A 442 -12.82 -3.72 26.87
C LYS A 442 -13.74 -2.49 26.81
N VAL A 443 -13.25 -1.37 26.27
CA VAL A 443 -14.01 -0.11 26.09
C VAL A 443 -14.73 -0.12 24.73
N PHE A 444 -14.04 -0.56 23.68
CA PHE A 444 -14.62 -0.76 22.35
C PHE A 444 -14.12 -2.06 21.74
N ASN A 445 -15.00 -3.07 21.65
CA ASN A 445 -14.63 -4.36 21.09
C ASN A 445 -14.66 -4.31 19.55
N VAL A 446 -13.49 -4.10 18.96
CA VAL A 446 -13.26 -4.01 17.52
C VAL A 446 -13.63 -5.31 16.79
N GLU A 447 -13.29 -6.46 17.36
CA GLU A 447 -13.53 -7.79 16.76
C GLU A 447 -15.02 -8.10 16.70
N ALA A 448 -15.78 -7.77 17.75
CA ALA A 448 -17.24 -7.90 17.76
C ALA A 448 -17.92 -6.86 16.87
N SER A 449 -17.37 -5.64 16.78
CA SER A 449 -17.96 -4.55 16.01
C SER A 449 -17.79 -4.73 14.50
N SER A 450 -16.66 -5.30 14.07
CA SER A 450 -16.32 -5.57 12.66
C SER A 450 -16.91 -6.89 12.12
N ASP A 451 -17.49 -7.73 12.99
CA ASP A 451 -18.03 -9.04 12.62
C ASP A 451 -19.37 -8.96 11.87
N TYR A 452 -19.32 -8.84 10.54
CA TYR A 452 -20.49 -8.59 9.69
C TYR A 452 -21.59 -9.66 9.75
N ILE A 453 -21.25 -10.88 10.18
CA ILE A 453 -22.22 -11.96 10.38
C ILE A 453 -23.26 -11.59 11.46
N LYS A 454 -22.87 -10.75 12.44
CA LYS A 454 -23.73 -10.29 13.54
C LYS A 454 -24.50 -9.00 13.21
N TRP A 455 -24.34 -8.43 12.02
CA TRP A 455 -24.99 -7.16 11.67
C TRP A 455 -26.46 -7.39 11.29
N PRO A 456 -27.41 -6.68 11.94
CA PRO A 456 -28.84 -6.94 11.73
C PRO A 456 -29.25 -6.87 10.25
N GLY A 457 -29.87 -7.94 9.75
CA GLY A 457 -30.46 -8.02 8.42
C GLY A 457 -29.48 -8.09 7.23
N LEU A 458 -28.16 -7.94 7.43
CA LEU A 458 -27.20 -7.96 6.31
C LEU A 458 -27.05 -9.35 5.71
N MET A 459 -26.87 -10.38 6.55
CA MET A 459 -26.76 -11.77 6.08
C MET A 459 -28.05 -12.22 5.38
N ASP A 460 -29.21 -11.88 5.95
CA ASP A 460 -30.52 -12.15 5.33
C ASP A 460 -30.67 -11.46 3.97
N ALA A 461 -30.20 -10.21 3.83
CA ALA A 461 -30.26 -9.49 2.56
C ALA A 461 -29.29 -10.07 1.50
N LEU A 462 -28.08 -10.47 1.91
CA LEU A 462 -27.12 -11.14 1.03
C LEU A 462 -27.61 -12.52 0.58
N ASP A 463 -28.19 -13.32 1.48
CA ASP A 463 -28.70 -14.65 1.13
C ASP A 463 -30.05 -14.58 0.39
N SER A 464 -30.85 -13.53 0.62
CA SER A 464 -32.03 -13.16 -0.22
C SER A 464 -31.61 -12.82 -1.65
N LEU A 465 -30.54 -12.03 -1.84
CA LEU A 465 -29.98 -11.77 -3.18
C LEU A 465 -29.46 -13.06 -3.83
N LYS A 466 -28.69 -13.88 -3.10
CA LYS A 466 -28.15 -15.17 -3.58
C LYS A 466 -29.25 -16.15 -4.04
N THR A 467 -30.40 -16.15 -3.38
CA THR A 467 -31.53 -17.05 -3.66
C THR A 467 -32.61 -16.41 -4.55
N LYS A 468 -32.39 -15.17 -5.00
CA LYS A 468 -33.33 -14.45 -5.85
C LYS A 468 -33.48 -15.15 -7.20
N ARG A 469 -34.66 -15.74 -7.43
CA ARG A 469 -35.10 -16.13 -8.77
C ARG A 469 -35.36 -14.87 -9.60
N VAL A 470 -34.65 -14.77 -10.72
CA VAL A 470 -34.82 -13.73 -11.74
C VAL A 470 -35.49 -14.42 -12.91
N HIS A 471 -36.71 -14.01 -13.24
CA HIS A 471 -37.44 -14.55 -14.38
C HIS A 471 -37.06 -13.70 -15.58
N VAL A 472 -36.17 -14.22 -16.42
CA VAL A 472 -35.98 -13.66 -17.77
C VAL A 472 -37.04 -14.31 -18.64
N GLU A 473 -37.83 -13.48 -19.31
CA GLU A 473 -38.86 -13.93 -20.26
C GLU A 473 -38.17 -14.40 -21.55
N LEU A 474 -37.50 -15.54 -21.45
CA LEU A 474 -37.00 -16.33 -22.56
C LEU A 474 -38.21 -17.06 -23.15
N ASP A 475 -38.98 -16.37 -24.00
CA ASP A 475 -40.08 -17.00 -24.72
C ASP A 475 -39.52 -17.95 -25.78
N LEU A 476 -39.25 -19.18 -25.35
CA LEU A 476 -38.74 -20.28 -26.18
C LEU A 476 -39.77 -20.73 -27.24
N ASN A 477 -41.05 -20.35 -27.10
CA ASN A 477 -42.12 -20.67 -28.05
C ASN A 477 -42.40 -19.52 -29.02
N ARG A 478 -42.01 -18.29 -28.67
CA ARG A 478 -42.05 -17.12 -29.54
C ARG A 478 -40.63 -16.53 -29.66
N PRO A 479 -39.78 -17.11 -30.53
CA PRO A 479 -38.49 -16.51 -30.80
C PRO A 479 -38.68 -15.05 -31.26
N PRO A 480 -37.73 -14.15 -30.93
CA PRO A 480 -37.87 -12.74 -31.24
C PRO A 480 -38.05 -12.53 -32.75
N SER A 481 -38.70 -11.43 -33.13
CA SER A 481 -39.04 -11.00 -34.51
C SER A 481 -37.90 -11.11 -35.54
N THR A 482 -36.65 -11.22 -35.10
CA THR A 482 -35.48 -11.54 -35.91
C THR A 482 -35.47 -12.95 -36.50
N THR A 483 -36.20 -13.94 -35.98
CA THR A 483 -36.07 -15.32 -36.46
C THR A 483 -36.96 -15.61 -37.67
N ASP A 484 -38.17 -15.05 -37.70
CA ASP A 484 -38.99 -15.01 -38.91
C ASP A 484 -38.33 -14.17 -40.01
N ALA A 485 -37.49 -13.19 -39.63
CA ALA A 485 -36.72 -12.37 -40.56
C ALA A 485 -35.39 -12.99 -41.04
N LEU A 486 -34.73 -13.82 -40.22
CA LEU A 486 -33.48 -14.51 -40.57
C LEU A 486 -33.71 -15.88 -41.21
N LYS A 487 -34.88 -16.50 -41.01
CA LYS A 487 -35.23 -17.79 -41.63
C LYS A 487 -35.22 -17.71 -43.18
N PRO A 488 -35.84 -16.71 -43.85
CA PRO A 488 -35.73 -16.55 -45.30
C PRO A 488 -34.27 -16.38 -45.76
N ILE A 489 -33.43 -15.67 -45.00
CA ILE A 489 -32.00 -15.55 -45.29
C ILE A 489 -31.33 -16.92 -45.21
N ALA A 490 -31.50 -17.66 -44.10
CA ALA A 490 -30.90 -18.98 -43.90
C ALA A 490 -31.34 -19.99 -44.98
N GLU A 491 -32.63 -20.01 -45.34
CA GLU A 491 -33.17 -20.84 -46.42
C GLU A 491 -32.56 -20.46 -47.78
N SER A 492 -32.49 -19.16 -48.09
CA SER A 492 -31.85 -18.66 -49.33
C SER A 492 -30.35 -18.98 -49.42
N THR A 493 -29.63 -19.09 -48.30
CA THR A 493 -28.17 -19.38 -48.31
C THR A 493 -27.79 -20.80 -48.74
N ASN A 494 -28.74 -21.73 -48.84
CA ASN A 494 -28.48 -23.13 -49.19
C ASN A 494 -28.48 -23.41 -50.71
N LEU A 495 -27.79 -22.56 -51.49
CA LEU A 495 -27.68 -22.75 -52.95
C LEU A 495 -26.63 -23.80 -53.33
N ASN A 496 -27.00 -24.71 -54.24
CA ASN A 496 -26.07 -25.69 -54.80
C ASN A 496 -25.33 -25.10 -56.02
N PHE A 497 -24.36 -24.22 -55.75
CA PHE A 497 -23.52 -23.58 -56.77
C PHE A 497 -22.76 -24.60 -57.63
N GLU A 498 -22.29 -25.70 -57.04
CA GLU A 498 -21.59 -26.78 -57.74
C GLU A 498 -22.43 -27.44 -58.83
N LYS A 499 -23.71 -27.74 -58.56
CA LYS A 499 -24.66 -28.28 -59.56
C LYS A 499 -24.73 -27.35 -60.78
N PHE A 500 -24.99 -26.06 -60.59
CA PHE A 500 -25.15 -25.12 -61.70
C PHE A 500 -23.84 -24.88 -62.47
N ARG A 501 -22.71 -24.75 -61.75
CA ARG A 501 -21.36 -24.68 -62.35
C ARG A 501 -21.07 -25.87 -63.26
N SER A 502 -21.43 -27.09 -62.86
CA SER A 502 -21.21 -28.29 -63.67
C SER A 502 -22.04 -28.28 -64.98
N LEU A 503 -23.29 -27.83 -64.92
CA LEU A 503 -24.21 -27.79 -66.07
C LEU A 503 -23.79 -26.73 -67.11
N ILE A 504 -23.38 -25.55 -66.66
CA ILE A 504 -22.85 -24.49 -67.54
C ILE A 504 -21.60 -25.00 -68.28
N LEU A 505 -20.66 -25.62 -67.57
CA LEU A 505 -19.44 -26.17 -68.18
C LEU A 505 -19.71 -27.32 -69.15
N GLN A 506 -20.65 -28.21 -68.83
CA GLN A 506 -21.04 -29.30 -69.73
C GLN A 506 -21.59 -28.77 -71.06
N SER A 507 -22.36 -27.68 -71.03
CA SER A 507 -22.89 -27.05 -72.24
C SER A 507 -21.79 -26.53 -73.19
N SER A 508 -20.67 -26.03 -72.64
CA SER A 508 -19.54 -25.51 -73.43
C SER A 508 -18.80 -26.61 -74.20
N LEU A 509 -18.93 -27.88 -73.82
CA LEU A 509 -18.39 -29.01 -74.59
C LEU A 509 -19.12 -29.21 -75.94
N ALA A 510 -20.36 -28.71 -76.08
CA ALA A 510 -21.06 -28.73 -77.36
C ALA A 510 -20.38 -27.81 -78.38
N HIS A 511 -19.88 -26.64 -77.96
CA HIS A 511 -19.16 -25.70 -78.83
C HIS A 511 -18.00 -26.38 -79.57
N GLY A 512 -17.18 -27.16 -78.85
CA GLY A 512 -16.05 -27.88 -79.43
C GLY A 512 -16.42 -28.91 -80.51
N ARG A 513 -17.64 -29.48 -80.46
CA ARG A 513 -18.12 -30.39 -81.52
C ARG A 513 -18.52 -29.64 -82.78
N VAL A 514 -19.16 -28.47 -82.63
CA VAL A 514 -19.58 -27.63 -83.78
C VAL A 514 -18.37 -27.02 -84.50
N THR A 515 -17.35 -26.55 -83.76
CA THR A 515 -16.12 -26.03 -84.36
C THR A 515 -15.39 -27.11 -85.18
N LEU A 516 -15.32 -28.34 -84.66
CA LEU A 516 -14.73 -29.48 -85.37
C LEU A 516 -15.50 -29.82 -86.65
N LEU A 517 -16.84 -29.82 -86.62
CA LEU A 517 -17.66 -30.03 -87.81
C LEU A 517 -17.46 -28.93 -88.86
N ARG A 518 -17.41 -27.65 -88.43
CA ARG A 518 -17.08 -26.50 -89.30
C ARG A 518 -15.73 -26.71 -89.99
N ASP A 519 -14.70 -27.13 -89.25
CA ASP A 519 -13.35 -27.26 -89.80
C ASP A 519 -13.22 -28.47 -90.75
N GLN A 520 -13.95 -29.56 -90.49
CA GLN A 520 -14.12 -30.69 -91.44
C GLN A 520 -14.82 -30.24 -92.74
N LEU A 521 -15.94 -29.53 -92.65
CA LEU A 521 -16.67 -28.97 -93.81
C LEU A 521 -15.83 -27.96 -94.60
N ARG A 522 -15.06 -27.13 -93.90
CA ARG A 522 -14.14 -26.15 -94.49
C ARG A 522 -13.01 -26.85 -95.25
N ALA A 523 -12.41 -27.89 -94.69
CA ALA A 523 -11.42 -28.73 -95.38
C ALA A 523 -12.01 -29.41 -96.63
N LEU A 524 -13.24 -29.92 -96.57
CA LEU A 524 -13.93 -30.47 -97.74
C LEU A 524 -14.13 -29.39 -98.84
N SER A 525 -14.41 -28.15 -98.46
CA SER A 525 -14.62 -27.05 -99.42
C SER A 525 -13.36 -26.59 -100.18
N THR A 526 -12.15 -26.92 -99.71
CA THR A 526 -10.92 -26.60 -100.43
C THR A 526 -10.61 -27.61 -101.55
N GLN A 527 -11.19 -28.81 -101.52
CA GLN A 527 -11.00 -29.87 -102.53
C GLN A 527 -11.92 -29.71 -103.76
N THR A 528 -12.41 -28.49 -104.02
CA THR A 528 -13.58 -28.22 -104.89
C THR A 528 -13.34 -28.31 -106.40
N ALA A 529 -12.19 -28.78 -106.88
CA ALA A 529 -11.93 -28.89 -108.33
C ALA A 529 -12.91 -29.84 -109.03
N THR A 530 -13.12 -31.05 -108.49
CA THR A 530 -13.80 -32.19 -109.13
C THR A 530 -15.33 -32.20 -109.02
N PHE A 531 -15.94 -31.43 -108.11
CA PHE A 531 -17.38 -31.59 -107.81
C PHE A 531 -18.32 -30.94 -108.85
N SER A 532 -19.62 -31.24 -108.77
CA SER A 532 -20.65 -30.54 -109.57
C SER A 532 -20.86 -29.09 -109.07
N ASN A 533 -21.19 -28.16 -109.98
CA ASN A 533 -21.39 -26.75 -109.61
C ASN A 533 -22.50 -26.56 -108.55
N ILE A 534 -23.54 -27.40 -108.58
CA ILE A 534 -24.66 -27.35 -107.63
C ILE A 534 -24.20 -27.79 -106.22
N PHE A 535 -23.38 -28.84 -106.13
CA PHE A 535 -22.79 -29.28 -104.86
C PHE A 535 -21.82 -28.22 -104.31
N LYS A 536 -20.95 -27.64 -105.15
CA LYS A 536 -20.02 -26.56 -104.72
C LYS A 536 -20.77 -25.35 -104.11
N LEU A 537 -21.86 -24.92 -104.73
CA LEU A 537 -22.68 -23.81 -104.22
C LEU A 537 -23.40 -24.15 -102.91
N THR A 538 -23.89 -25.38 -102.78
CA THR A 538 -24.57 -25.85 -101.56
C THR A 538 -23.57 -26.01 -100.40
N LEU A 539 -22.43 -26.65 -100.64
CA LEU A 539 -21.32 -26.78 -99.68
C LEU A 539 -20.77 -25.43 -99.25
N LYS A 540 -20.56 -24.49 -100.18
CA LYS A 540 -20.10 -23.14 -99.83
C LYS A 540 -21.12 -22.41 -98.94
N ARG A 541 -22.43 -22.54 -99.21
CA ARG A 541 -23.49 -21.98 -98.35
C ARG A 541 -23.45 -22.59 -96.95
N VAL A 542 -23.41 -23.92 -96.83
CA VAL A 542 -23.34 -24.61 -95.52
C VAL A 542 -22.08 -24.23 -94.75
N VAL A 543 -20.91 -24.17 -95.41
CA VAL A 543 -19.65 -23.72 -94.80
C VAL A 543 -19.74 -22.27 -94.32
N THR A 544 -20.37 -21.37 -95.08
CA THR A 544 -20.62 -19.99 -94.63
C THR A 544 -21.57 -19.96 -93.44
N ASN A 545 -22.71 -20.66 -93.50
CA ASN A 545 -23.72 -20.68 -92.43
C ASN A 545 -23.21 -21.31 -91.13
N ILE A 546 -22.38 -22.37 -91.18
CA ILE A 546 -21.77 -22.96 -89.98
C ILE A 546 -20.55 -22.16 -89.48
N THR A 547 -19.86 -21.43 -90.37
CA THR A 547 -18.84 -20.45 -89.97
C THR A 547 -19.49 -19.29 -89.21
N ASP A 548 -20.58 -18.73 -89.74
CA ASP A 548 -21.40 -17.69 -89.12
C ASP A 548 -21.97 -18.15 -87.77
N LEU A 549 -22.52 -19.38 -87.70
CA LEU A 549 -22.98 -19.98 -86.44
C LEU A 549 -21.88 -19.97 -85.37
N VAL A 550 -20.65 -20.38 -85.72
CA VAL A 550 -19.54 -20.47 -84.77
C VAL A 550 -18.98 -19.10 -84.38
N GLU A 551 -18.76 -18.22 -85.36
CA GLU A 551 -18.07 -16.94 -85.17
C GLU A 551 -19.00 -15.85 -84.61
N ASN A 552 -20.26 -15.79 -85.08
CA ASN A 552 -21.21 -14.73 -84.72
C ASN A 552 -22.28 -15.15 -83.69
N MET A 553 -22.42 -16.44 -83.35
CA MET A 553 -23.33 -16.89 -82.29
C MET A 553 -22.59 -17.66 -81.18
N LEU A 554 -21.88 -18.72 -81.52
CA LEU A 554 -21.32 -19.67 -80.55
C LEU A 554 -20.15 -19.10 -79.74
N SER A 555 -19.31 -18.26 -80.37
CA SER A 555 -18.21 -17.55 -79.70
C SER A 555 -18.72 -16.47 -78.73
N PRO A 556 -19.59 -15.52 -79.14
CA PRO A 556 -20.25 -14.60 -78.21
C PRO A 556 -21.01 -15.30 -77.06
N MET A 557 -21.77 -16.36 -77.36
CA MET A 557 -22.48 -17.14 -76.35
C MET A 557 -21.51 -17.78 -75.34
N SER A 558 -20.36 -18.29 -75.80
CA SER A 558 -19.33 -18.84 -74.89
C SER A 558 -18.70 -17.76 -74.00
N GLN A 559 -18.53 -16.53 -74.49
CA GLN A 559 -18.04 -15.42 -73.67
C GLN A 559 -19.05 -15.05 -72.59
N LYS A 560 -20.35 -14.95 -72.92
CA LYS A 560 -21.43 -14.73 -71.94
C LYS A 560 -21.54 -15.87 -70.91
N LYS A 561 -21.36 -17.14 -71.31
CA LYS A 561 -21.30 -18.28 -70.38
C LYS A 561 -20.14 -18.17 -69.39
N ASN A 562 -18.98 -17.67 -69.82
CA ASN A 562 -17.86 -17.40 -68.91
C ASN A 562 -18.15 -16.23 -67.96
N MET A 563 -18.86 -15.18 -68.41
CA MET A 563 -19.33 -14.10 -67.54
C MET A 563 -20.35 -14.61 -66.51
N LEU A 564 -21.33 -15.41 -66.93
CA LEU A 564 -22.28 -16.06 -66.02
C LEU A 564 -21.55 -16.89 -64.94
N LEU A 565 -20.56 -17.68 -65.34
CA LEU A 565 -19.74 -18.47 -64.42
C LEU A 565 -18.98 -17.57 -63.41
N TYR A 566 -18.42 -16.46 -63.87
CA TYR A 566 -17.74 -15.47 -63.02
C TYR A 566 -18.69 -14.84 -61.98
N HIS A 567 -19.86 -14.35 -62.40
CA HIS A 567 -20.85 -13.77 -61.48
C HIS A 567 -21.42 -14.82 -60.50
N LEU A 568 -21.59 -16.07 -60.94
CA LEU A 568 -22.01 -17.19 -60.08
C LEU A 568 -20.96 -17.47 -58.99
N THR A 569 -19.67 -17.51 -59.34
CA THR A 569 -18.58 -17.71 -58.36
C THR A 569 -18.42 -16.53 -57.41
N LEU A 570 -18.61 -15.29 -57.87
CA LEU A 570 -18.62 -14.12 -56.97
C LEU A 570 -19.75 -14.18 -55.94
N MET A 571 -20.93 -14.68 -56.34
CA MET A 571 -22.06 -14.89 -55.43
C MET A 571 -21.74 -15.98 -54.40
N GLU A 572 -21.17 -17.11 -54.83
CA GLU A 572 -20.75 -18.23 -53.95
C GLU A 572 -19.79 -17.78 -52.84
N VAL A 573 -18.74 -17.02 -53.18
CA VAL A 573 -17.69 -16.57 -52.23
C VAL A 573 -18.24 -15.67 -51.12
N GLU A 574 -19.20 -14.79 -51.43
CA GLU A 574 -19.81 -13.87 -50.44
C GLU A 574 -20.87 -14.58 -49.58
N MET A 575 -21.48 -15.65 -50.10
CA MET A 575 -22.62 -16.34 -49.50
C MET A 575 -22.19 -17.46 -48.52
N GLN A 576 -21.05 -18.09 -48.77
CA GLN A 576 -20.47 -19.12 -47.89
C GLN A 576 -20.23 -18.67 -46.42
N PRO A 577 -19.55 -17.53 -46.13
CA PRO A 577 -19.31 -17.12 -44.75
C PRO A 577 -20.60 -16.74 -44.00
N LEU A 578 -21.63 -16.30 -44.72
CA LEU A 578 -22.93 -15.98 -44.14
C LEU A 578 -23.64 -17.25 -43.63
N SER A 579 -23.64 -18.32 -44.43
CA SER A 579 -24.21 -19.63 -44.06
C SER A 579 -23.53 -20.22 -42.82
N GLU A 580 -22.19 -20.23 -42.76
CA GLU A 580 -21.45 -20.71 -41.59
C GLU A 580 -21.75 -19.89 -40.32
N SER A 581 -21.87 -18.57 -40.46
CA SER A 581 -22.17 -17.65 -39.34
C SER A 581 -23.57 -17.89 -38.78
N LEU A 582 -24.59 -18.01 -39.64
CA LEU A 582 -25.96 -18.28 -39.24
C LEU A 582 -26.07 -19.62 -38.50
N ASN A 583 -25.51 -20.69 -39.06
CA ASN A 583 -25.61 -22.04 -38.50
C ASN A 583 -24.90 -22.15 -37.13
N ARG A 584 -23.69 -21.58 -36.99
CA ARG A 584 -22.94 -21.57 -35.71
C ARG A 584 -23.60 -20.71 -34.63
N THR A 585 -24.21 -19.58 -34.99
CA THR A 585 -24.87 -18.68 -34.03
C THR A 585 -26.14 -19.33 -33.45
N TRP A 586 -26.91 -19.99 -34.31
CA TRP A 586 -28.19 -20.60 -33.95
C TRP A 586 -28.05 -21.85 -33.07
N ALA A 587 -27.27 -22.83 -33.55
CA ALA A 587 -27.17 -24.14 -32.91
C ALA A 587 -26.56 -24.08 -31.50
N ASN A 588 -25.55 -23.23 -31.29
CA ASN A 588 -24.85 -23.15 -30.00
C ASN A 588 -25.67 -22.46 -28.90
N ALA A 589 -26.49 -21.47 -29.23
CA ALA A 589 -27.33 -20.80 -28.23
C ALA A 589 -28.49 -21.71 -27.78
N TYR A 590 -29.19 -22.34 -28.74
CA TYR A 590 -30.32 -23.22 -28.44
C TYR A 590 -29.88 -24.44 -27.63
N THR A 591 -28.84 -25.16 -28.07
CA THR A 591 -28.33 -26.34 -27.36
C THR A 591 -27.79 -26.01 -25.97
N ARG A 592 -27.25 -24.81 -25.71
CA ARG A 592 -26.84 -24.41 -24.36
C ARG A 592 -28.03 -24.17 -23.44
N ILE A 593 -29.08 -23.50 -23.92
CA ILE A 593 -30.28 -23.24 -23.11
C ILE A 593 -31.05 -24.54 -22.84
N GLU A 594 -31.05 -25.49 -23.78
CA GLU A 594 -31.70 -26.80 -23.62
C GLU A 594 -30.90 -27.75 -22.70
N ASN A 595 -29.56 -27.75 -22.78
CA ASN A 595 -28.70 -28.61 -21.96
C ASN A 595 -28.31 -28.00 -20.59
N SER A 596 -28.68 -26.76 -20.29
CA SER A 596 -28.43 -26.15 -18.99
C SER A 596 -29.67 -25.49 -18.43
N ASP A 597 -30.05 -25.89 -17.21
CA ASP A 597 -31.03 -25.14 -16.44
C ASP A 597 -30.52 -23.71 -16.30
N PHE A 598 -31.18 -22.75 -16.95
CA PHE A 598 -30.92 -21.31 -16.78
C PHE A 598 -30.85 -20.93 -15.29
N ASP A 599 -31.71 -21.55 -14.49
CA ASP A 599 -31.78 -21.42 -13.04
C ASP A 599 -30.49 -21.90 -12.32
N GLN A 600 -29.78 -22.90 -12.86
CA GLN A 600 -28.49 -23.36 -12.34
C GLN A 600 -27.36 -22.36 -12.65
N ILE A 601 -27.30 -21.82 -13.87
CA ILE A 601 -26.32 -20.78 -14.26
C ILE A 601 -26.55 -19.51 -13.44
N LEU A 602 -27.81 -19.10 -13.27
CA LEU A 602 -28.21 -17.97 -12.44
C LEU A 602 -27.79 -18.18 -10.98
N ARG A 603 -28.13 -19.33 -10.37
CA ARG A 603 -27.76 -19.65 -8.98
C ARG A 603 -26.25 -19.69 -8.76
N LYS A 604 -25.47 -20.26 -9.70
CA LYS A 604 -24.00 -20.29 -9.67
C LYS A 604 -23.43 -18.86 -9.65
N ASN A 605 -23.83 -18.03 -10.61
CA ASN A 605 -23.32 -16.66 -10.74
C ASN A 605 -23.80 -15.75 -9.60
N MET A 606 -25.05 -15.87 -9.14
CA MET A 606 -25.57 -15.20 -7.93
C MET A 606 -24.78 -15.56 -6.67
N ALA A 607 -24.46 -16.84 -6.49
CA ALA A 607 -23.65 -17.30 -5.37
C ALA A 607 -22.21 -16.76 -5.43
N GLN A 608 -21.59 -16.78 -6.61
CA GLN A 608 -20.24 -16.22 -6.82
C GLN A 608 -20.21 -14.71 -6.58
N TYR A 609 -21.19 -13.96 -7.10
CA TYR A 609 -21.32 -12.53 -6.88
C TYR A 609 -21.54 -12.17 -5.40
N THR A 610 -22.44 -12.87 -4.71
CA THR A 610 -22.68 -12.68 -3.27
C THR A 610 -21.44 -13.03 -2.44
N ASN A 611 -20.69 -14.08 -2.81
CA ASN A 611 -19.42 -14.43 -2.16
C ASN A 611 -18.36 -13.33 -2.37
N ASN A 612 -18.31 -12.70 -3.54
CA ASN A 612 -17.42 -11.56 -3.79
C ASN A 612 -17.76 -10.34 -2.91
N LEU A 613 -19.04 -10.10 -2.59
CA LEU A 613 -19.45 -9.08 -1.63
C LEU A 613 -19.05 -9.47 -0.19
N LYS A 614 -19.27 -10.73 0.21
CA LYS A 614 -18.82 -11.25 1.52
C LYS A 614 -17.30 -11.12 1.69
N LEU A 615 -16.51 -11.38 0.64
CA LEU A 615 -15.05 -11.21 0.64
C LEU A 615 -14.60 -9.76 0.90
N LEU A 616 -15.37 -8.75 0.48
CA LEU A 616 -15.07 -7.35 0.82
C LEU A 616 -15.29 -7.08 2.32
N LEU A 617 -16.34 -7.66 2.90
CA LEU A 617 -16.64 -7.56 4.33
C LEU A 617 -15.63 -8.35 5.20
N ASP A 618 -15.14 -9.50 4.72
CA ASP A 618 -14.04 -10.24 5.34
C ASP A 618 -12.74 -9.42 5.32
N LYS A 619 -12.40 -8.78 4.19
CA LYS A 619 -11.25 -7.87 4.09
C LYS A 619 -11.35 -6.71 5.06
N TYR A 620 -12.52 -6.08 5.17
CA TYR A 620 -12.79 -5.04 6.17
C TYR A 620 -12.56 -5.55 7.60
N LYS A 621 -13.13 -6.72 7.96
CA LYS A 621 -12.99 -7.32 9.30
C LYS A 621 -11.52 -7.60 9.65
N ILE A 622 -10.77 -8.20 8.73
CA ILE A 622 -9.35 -8.50 8.90
C ILE A 622 -8.54 -7.21 9.04
N HIS A 623 -8.71 -6.26 8.10
CA HIS A 623 -7.97 -5.01 8.11
C HIS A 623 -8.22 -4.20 9.39
N VAL A 624 -9.48 -4.01 9.80
CA VAL A 624 -9.82 -3.25 11.02
C VAL A 624 -9.28 -3.93 12.28
N THR A 625 -9.35 -5.26 12.36
CA THR A 625 -8.82 -6.01 13.51
C THR A 625 -7.29 -5.91 13.62
N GLU A 626 -6.58 -5.93 12.50
CA GLU A 626 -5.12 -5.90 12.47
C GLU A 626 -4.55 -4.47 12.58
N ALA A 627 -5.10 -3.52 11.82
CA ALA A 627 -4.66 -2.13 11.83
C ALA A 627 -4.89 -1.47 13.20
N VAL A 628 -5.98 -1.78 13.91
CA VAL A 628 -6.14 -1.26 15.28
C VAL A 628 -5.06 -1.82 16.24
N LYS A 629 -4.59 -3.06 16.02
CA LYS A 629 -3.52 -3.67 16.84
C LYS A 629 -2.13 -3.10 16.52
N THR A 630 -1.86 -2.73 15.27
CA THR A 630 -0.50 -2.42 14.76
C THR A 630 -0.27 -0.97 14.32
N GLU A 631 -1.28 -0.29 13.77
CA GLU A 631 -1.17 1.07 13.20
C GLU A 631 -1.59 2.18 14.19
N THR A 632 -2.16 1.83 15.34
CA THR A 632 -2.47 2.80 16.41
C THR A 632 -1.22 3.29 17.12
N ALA A 633 -1.26 4.52 17.65
CA ALA A 633 -0.11 5.18 18.24
C ALA A 633 0.57 4.33 19.33
N SER A 634 1.90 4.34 19.33
CA SER A 634 2.71 3.66 20.36
C SER A 634 2.50 4.31 21.72
N CYS A 635 2.47 3.51 22.80
CA CYS A 635 2.41 4.04 24.16
C CYS A 635 3.77 4.49 24.73
N ARG A 636 4.81 4.56 23.88
CA ARG A 636 6.15 5.05 24.20
C ARG A 636 6.20 6.34 25.04
N PRO A 637 5.31 7.34 24.90
CA PRO A 637 5.26 8.50 25.78
C PRO A 637 5.16 8.16 27.26
N VAL A 638 4.41 7.12 27.64
CA VAL A 638 4.27 6.64 29.03
C VAL A 638 5.63 6.22 29.61
N TRP A 639 6.40 5.45 28.83
CA TRP A 639 7.75 5.05 29.20
C TRP A 639 8.71 6.25 29.28
N ASN A 640 8.59 7.21 28.34
CA ASN A 640 9.42 8.41 28.35
C ASN A 640 9.18 9.25 29.61
N VAL A 641 7.92 9.48 29.99
CA VAL A 641 7.56 10.23 31.23
C VAL A 641 8.10 9.51 32.46
N TYR A 642 7.88 8.19 32.57
CA TYR A 642 8.40 7.39 33.69
C TYR A 642 9.93 7.45 33.79
N ARG A 643 10.63 7.19 32.67
CA ARG A 643 12.09 7.19 32.60
C ARG A 643 12.67 8.57 32.93
N ILE A 644 12.13 9.66 32.37
CA ILE A 644 12.62 11.02 32.64
C ILE A 644 12.36 11.37 34.11
N GLY A 645 11.16 11.11 34.64
CA GLY A 645 10.85 11.35 36.06
C GLY A 645 11.81 10.61 37.00
N ARG A 646 12.10 9.34 36.72
CA ARG A 646 13.12 8.55 37.42
C ARG A 646 14.51 9.16 37.33
N ASP A 647 14.95 9.54 36.12
CA ASP A 647 16.28 10.10 35.91
C ASP A 647 16.43 11.47 36.62
N LEU A 648 15.39 12.31 36.66
CA LEU A 648 15.36 13.57 37.43
C LEU A 648 15.50 13.31 38.94
N VAL A 649 14.68 12.41 39.50
CA VAL A 649 14.68 12.10 40.94
C VAL A 649 16.00 11.47 41.38
N CYS A 650 16.50 10.50 40.63
CA CYS A 650 17.67 9.73 41.04
C CYS A 650 19.00 10.37 40.61
N ARG A 651 19.19 10.62 39.31
CA ARG A 651 20.49 11.04 38.77
C ARG A 651 20.77 12.53 38.90
N GLN A 652 19.74 13.37 38.92
CA GLN A 652 19.94 14.83 39.06
C GLN A 652 19.73 15.34 40.48
N SER A 653 18.83 14.74 41.26
CA SER A 653 18.57 15.15 42.65
C SER A 653 19.32 14.29 43.68
N LEU A 654 19.06 12.99 43.77
CA LEU A 654 19.67 12.15 44.81
C LEU A 654 21.18 11.91 44.64
N ASP A 655 21.67 11.70 43.41
CA ASP A 655 23.12 11.62 43.13
C ASP A 655 23.85 12.94 43.40
N ALA A 656 23.21 14.08 43.13
CA ALA A 656 23.76 15.39 43.46
C ALA A 656 23.81 15.61 44.99
N LEU A 657 22.79 15.18 45.72
CA LEU A 657 22.78 15.19 47.19
C LEU A 657 23.84 14.24 47.78
N ASN A 658 24.04 13.06 47.16
CA ASN A 658 25.14 12.15 47.48
C ASN A 658 26.50 12.84 47.32
N GLY A 659 26.73 13.49 46.17
CA GLY A 659 27.94 14.30 45.94
C GLY A 659 28.12 15.39 47.00
N PHE A 660 27.06 16.15 47.29
CA PHE A 660 27.07 17.26 48.25
C PHE A 660 27.52 16.82 49.65
N TRP A 661 26.94 15.75 50.22
CA TRP A 661 27.31 15.33 51.58
C TRP A 661 28.72 14.74 51.64
N VAL A 662 29.14 13.99 50.62
CA VAL A 662 30.49 13.43 50.50
C VAL A 662 31.53 14.56 50.45
N ILE A 663 31.26 15.61 49.67
CA ILE A 663 32.14 16.78 49.59
C ILE A 663 32.15 17.53 50.93
N CYS A 664 31.00 17.74 51.58
CA CYS A 664 30.93 18.35 52.91
C CYS A 664 31.77 17.56 53.93
N PHE A 665 31.68 16.24 53.93
CA PHE A 665 32.49 15.35 54.78
C PHE A 665 34.00 15.50 54.51
N PHE A 666 34.43 15.48 53.25
CA PHE A 666 35.84 15.65 52.90
C PHE A 666 36.39 17.03 53.29
N ILE A 667 35.61 18.10 53.11
CA ILE A 667 35.98 19.45 53.56
C ILE A 667 36.05 19.48 55.09
N ALA A 668 35.06 18.93 55.81
CA ALA A 668 35.03 18.88 57.27
C ALA A 668 36.23 18.12 57.87
N MET A 669 36.57 16.96 57.31
CA MET A 669 37.75 16.17 57.66
C MET A 669 39.06 16.95 57.40
N SER A 670 39.16 17.62 56.25
CA SER A 670 40.35 18.40 55.88
C SER A 670 40.55 19.63 56.78
N VAL A 671 39.47 20.33 57.14
CA VAL A 671 39.51 21.45 58.09
C VAL A 671 39.87 20.94 59.49
N THR A 672 39.18 19.92 60.02
CA THR A 672 39.45 19.39 61.37
C THR A 672 40.89 18.92 61.55
N ALA A 673 41.45 18.19 60.59
CA ALA A 673 42.84 17.73 60.60
C ALA A 673 43.86 18.89 60.63
N THR A 674 43.49 20.07 60.13
CA THR A 674 44.40 21.22 59.99
C THR A 674 44.29 22.23 61.13
N ILE A 675 43.24 22.21 61.96
CA ILE A 675 43.14 23.10 63.12
C ILE A 675 44.33 22.94 64.10
N PRO A 676 44.86 21.74 64.41
CA PRO A 676 46.10 21.58 65.19
C PRO A 676 47.31 22.24 64.52
N VAL A 677 47.38 22.20 63.19
CA VAL A 677 48.46 22.78 62.37
C VAL A 677 48.48 24.31 62.49
N VAL A 678 47.32 24.96 62.33
CA VAL A 678 47.17 26.42 62.52
C VAL A 678 47.35 26.82 63.99
N LYS A 679 46.92 25.98 64.95
CA LYS A 679 47.20 26.20 66.38
C LYS A 679 48.70 26.15 66.69
N ASN A 680 49.46 25.27 66.03
CA ASN A 680 50.92 25.19 66.21
C ASN A 680 51.65 26.39 65.61
N LEU A 681 51.21 26.93 64.46
CA LEU A 681 51.71 28.22 63.93
C LEU A 681 51.62 29.35 64.98
N LYS A 682 50.47 29.46 65.65
CA LYS A 682 50.26 30.44 66.72
C LYS A 682 51.25 30.27 67.89
N ILE A 683 51.70 29.04 68.16
CA ILE A 683 52.71 28.75 69.21
C ILE A 683 54.11 29.15 68.74
N PHE A 684 54.47 28.92 67.47
CA PHE A 684 55.77 29.37 66.93
C PHE A 684 55.92 30.91 66.87
N HIS A 685 54.82 31.66 66.82
CA HIS A 685 54.82 33.13 67.04
C HIS A 685 54.85 33.55 68.52
N LYS A 686 54.70 32.62 69.48
CA LYS A 686 54.77 32.91 70.93
C LYS A 686 56.22 32.83 71.45
N SER A 687 57.04 31.99 70.85
CA SER A 687 58.50 32.01 71.05
C SER A 687 59.09 33.23 70.33
N PRO A 688 59.74 34.18 71.03
CA PRO A 688 60.61 35.11 70.35
C PRO A 688 61.77 34.29 69.77
N LEU A 689 61.83 34.16 68.44
CA LEU A 689 63.15 34.04 67.85
C LEU A 689 63.84 35.38 68.13
N THR A 690 64.77 35.37 69.08
CA THR A 690 65.91 36.29 69.04
C THR A 690 66.41 36.32 67.61
N SER A 691 66.43 37.51 67.03
CA SER A 691 66.92 37.83 65.69
C SER A 691 67.54 36.64 64.96
N MET A 692 66.82 36.09 63.97
CA MET A 692 67.53 35.52 62.83
C MET A 692 68.22 36.70 62.16
N SER A 693 69.42 37.00 62.65
CA SER A 693 70.30 37.97 62.05
C SER A 693 70.56 37.52 60.61
N LEU A 694 70.79 38.50 59.76
CA LEU A 694 71.11 38.30 58.36
C LEU A 694 72.51 37.70 58.22
N TYR A 695 72.69 36.44 58.66
CA TYR A 695 73.86 35.65 58.30
C TYR A 695 73.74 35.31 56.82
N THR A 696 74.29 36.21 56.03
CA THR A 696 74.84 35.95 54.71
C THR A 696 75.51 34.57 54.72
N ILE A 697 75.00 33.66 53.90
CA ILE A 697 75.69 32.41 53.59
C ILE A 697 77.00 32.82 52.91
N PRO A 698 78.18 32.59 53.50
CA PRO A 698 79.42 32.76 52.75
C PRO A 698 79.43 31.72 51.63
N PRO A 699 79.78 32.08 50.37
CA PRO A 699 79.88 31.09 49.31
C PRO A 699 80.96 30.05 49.68
N PRO A 700 80.78 28.77 49.30
CA PRO A 700 81.81 27.77 49.52
C PRO A 700 83.10 28.15 48.76
N PRO A 701 84.29 27.93 49.35
CA PRO A 701 85.55 28.23 48.67
C PRO A 701 85.80 27.24 47.52
N ALA A 702 86.57 27.70 46.54
CA ALA A 702 87.09 26.95 45.40
C ALA A 702 86.05 26.44 44.36
N MET A 703 85.65 27.34 43.47
CA MET A 703 85.87 27.08 42.03
C MET A 703 86.06 28.40 41.27
N GLU A 704 87.28 28.96 41.37
CA GLU A 704 87.79 29.88 40.36
C GLU A 704 88.01 29.13 39.03
N LEU A 705 88.27 29.89 37.96
CA LEU A 705 88.50 29.45 36.58
C LEU A 705 87.31 28.77 35.89
N MET A 706 86.52 29.56 35.16
CA MET A 706 86.65 29.65 33.70
C MET A 706 85.85 30.85 33.15
N CYS A 707 86.44 31.54 32.16
CA CYS A 707 86.09 32.86 31.58
C CYS A 707 86.56 34.08 32.40
N THR A 708 87.54 34.89 32.00
CA THR A 708 88.45 34.93 30.82
C THR A 708 89.59 35.93 31.13
N SER A 709 90.84 35.81 30.64
CA SER A 709 91.53 34.71 29.93
C SER A 709 93.02 35.03 29.72
N SER A 710 93.92 34.26 30.34
CA SER A 710 95.36 34.13 30.00
C SER A 710 95.90 32.84 30.62
#